data_AF-A0A523S5Y1-F1
#
_entry.id   AF-A0A523S5Y1-F1
#
_cell.length_a   1.000
_cell.length_b   1.000
_cell.length_c   1.000
_cell.angle_alpha   90.00
_cell.angle_beta   90.00
_cell.angle_gamma   90.00
#
_symmetry.space_group_name_H-M   'P 1'
#
loop_
_entity.id
_entity.type
_entity.pdbx_description
1 polymer ?
#
loop_
_entity_poly.entity_id
_entity_poly.type
_entity_poly.pdbx_seq_one_letter_code
_entity_poly.pdbx_strand_id
1 'polypeptide(L)'
;VVFSSKTNNQIIGQAIELSYTDSCVPIKLLHGHVAGLNNVDYVLYPCVIRMGLKEGDENQKYTCPLVQASPFIIREALGMGKRLLIPTIDFSRGDVDVIKNLADVAVKMGFGRKQGKKAALSGIAAQREFEAAEVELGEELVARLHRTDQLGVVLFSRSYMSQDSGANLGIAEKLAQLGVMPIPLDFLPLGSVNVREYSDRPYWFNESKHIAGAALTVADPQLFGLVLTNFGCGPNSFILNLVEDIMGGKPLGQLEIDEHAAEAGIVTRLEAFVDTINGFAGSSRAGESVDQERDIRRVAYTRFSENKIVLLPRMCEHADALGAAMQAFGVEAVVLPEADERNMLYSDKVTSGRECLPYRVTLGSFMRLLYGDDNGGVDLQDVEGFMAGAFGPCRFGKYAVEQIRILRELGFDFPIRTTVSNHGYHDSDLGAGFERLAWRGIVAVDYLERLLWRTRPYEKSEGATEALFNEYLLRVADLMRRKEPLNDVIREAAPGFRSLIDPSEPRRPLVGINGEIFLRSNKFSNSDLVRECEKAGLEAIVSPIAEWFKYVTHRNIEDGIRDRDWKRIIKGNIRKLLLNRDEHSVAANFADLVEGKDPTIKELLKLAGRYLSPKCGGEAILSIGAGVEWLEDPRFAGVISVMPHGCMPGGTVAAMSEKLSEKYGKPWISLTYDGILESNNQAKISNFAEVIRYSSRGGLGSAP
;
A
#
# COMPACT_ATOMS: atom_id res chain seq x y z
N VAL A 1 -14.48 -23.47 -23.73
CA VAL A 1 -14.16 -22.35 -22.84
C VAL A 1 -15.43 -21.55 -22.67
N VAL A 2 -15.83 -21.27 -21.43
CA VAL A 2 -17.01 -20.46 -21.12
C VAL A 2 -16.51 -19.13 -20.57
N PHE A 3 -16.96 -18.02 -21.15
CA PHE A 3 -16.71 -16.68 -20.63
C PHE A 3 -17.90 -16.24 -19.77
N SER A 4 -17.66 -15.38 -18.78
CA SER A 4 -18.77 -14.69 -18.13
C SER A 4 -19.49 -13.80 -19.15
N SER A 5 -20.78 -13.52 -18.92
CA SER A 5 -21.51 -12.58 -19.76
C SER A 5 -20.92 -11.18 -19.65
N LYS A 6 -21.21 -10.31 -20.64
CA LYS A 6 -20.93 -8.88 -20.51
C LYS A 6 -21.52 -8.33 -19.21
N THR A 7 -20.84 -7.38 -18.59
CA THR A 7 -21.31 -6.71 -17.39
C THR A 7 -22.70 -6.11 -17.66
N ASN A 8 -23.64 -6.44 -16.77
CA ASN A 8 -25.04 -6.03 -16.84
C ASN A 8 -25.57 -5.80 -15.41
N ASN A 9 -26.81 -5.30 -15.29
CA ASN A 9 -27.40 -4.95 -13.98
C ASN A 9 -27.47 -6.14 -13.01
N GLN A 10 -27.61 -7.37 -13.52
CA GLN A 10 -27.60 -8.56 -12.67
C GLN A 10 -26.22 -8.83 -12.09
N ILE A 11 -25.17 -8.76 -12.91
CA ILE A 11 -23.77 -8.90 -12.45
C ILE A 11 -23.42 -7.80 -11.46
N ILE A 12 -23.82 -6.55 -11.73
CA ILE A 12 -23.58 -5.42 -10.84
C ILE A 12 -24.28 -5.63 -9.50
N GLY A 13 -25.55 -6.05 -9.50
CA GLY A 13 -26.28 -6.36 -8.26
C GLY A 13 -25.61 -7.45 -7.43
N GLN A 14 -25.22 -8.55 -8.06
CA GLN A 14 -24.48 -9.63 -7.39
C GLN A 14 -23.11 -9.18 -6.90
N ALA A 15 -22.42 -8.34 -7.65
CA ALA A 15 -21.14 -7.78 -7.26
C ALA A 15 -21.25 -6.94 -5.98
N ILE A 16 -22.27 -6.09 -5.86
CA ILE A 16 -22.51 -5.27 -4.67
C ILE A 16 -22.83 -6.15 -3.46
N GLU A 17 -23.66 -7.17 -3.62
CA GLU A 17 -24.06 -8.06 -2.52
C GLU A 17 -22.92 -8.93 -1.99
N LEU A 18 -22.04 -9.41 -2.87
CA LEU A 18 -21.03 -10.42 -2.54
C LEU A 18 -19.65 -9.84 -2.21
N SER A 19 -19.43 -8.55 -2.44
CA SER A 19 -18.11 -7.94 -2.31
C SER A 19 -17.94 -7.17 -1.01
N TYR A 20 -16.67 -6.97 -0.63
CA TYR A 20 -16.31 -6.07 0.45
C TYR A 20 -16.53 -4.60 0.04
N THR A 21 -17.15 -3.83 0.93
CA THR A 21 -17.64 -2.47 0.68
C THR A 21 -16.56 -1.50 0.20
N ASP A 22 -15.38 -1.47 0.82
CA ASP A 22 -14.36 -0.44 0.50
C ASP A 22 -13.46 -0.81 -0.70
N SER A 23 -13.84 -1.81 -1.49
CA SER A 23 -13.11 -2.16 -2.72
C SER A 23 -13.57 -1.32 -3.92
N CYS A 24 -12.67 -1.07 -4.89
CA CYS A 24 -13.06 -0.33 -6.09
C CYS A 24 -13.98 -1.18 -7.01
N VAL A 25 -14.82 -0.51 -7.80
CA VAL A 25 -15.83 -1.16 -8.68
C VAL A 25 -15.28 -2.35 -9.49
N PRO A 26 -14.10 -2.29 -10.14
CA PRO A 26 -13.55 -3.44 -10.86
C PRO A 26 -13.37 -4.68 -9.99
N ILE A 27 -12.99 -4.50 -8.72
CA ILE A 27 -12.79 -5.61 -7.77
C ILE A 27 -14.14 -6.18 -7.33
N LYS A 28 -15.15 -5.31 -7.15
CA LYS A 28 -16.53 -5.74 -6.87
C LYS A 28 -17.08 -6.57 -8.02
N LEU A 29 -16.99 -6.06 -9.26
CA LEU A 29 -17.52 -6.71 -10.47
C LEU A 29 -17.02 -8.15 -10.65
N LEU A 30 -15.77 -8.45 -10.25
CA LEU A 30 -15.24 -9.81 -10.29
C LEU A 30 -16.08 -10.81 -9.47
N HIS A 31 -16.69 -10.38 -8.36
CA HIS A 31 -17.56 -11.24 -7.55
C HIS A 31 -18.79 -11.66 -8.35
N GLY A 32 -19.46 -10.70 -8.98
CA GLY A 32 -20.62 -10.98 -9.85
C GLY A 32 -20.25 -11.83 -11.06
N HIS A 33 -19.13 -11.53 -11.73
CA HIS A 33 -18.65 -12.32 -12.88
C HIS A 33 -18.36 -13.78 -12.51
N VAL A 34 -17.70 -14.02 -11.38
CA VAL A 34 -17.38 -15.39 -10.95
C VAL A 34 -18.62 -16.10 -10.41
N ALA A 35 -19.50 -15.41 -9.68
CA ALA A 35 -20.79 -15.96 -9.24
C ALA A 35 -21.71 -16.33 -10.42
N GLY A 36 -21.57 -15.68 -11.57
CA GLY A 36 -22.26 -16.05 -12.81
C GLY A 36 -21.76 -17.37 -13.43
N LEU A 37 -20.59 -17.87 -13.02
CA LEU A 37 -19.94 -19.06 -13.58
C LEU A 37 -20.16 -20.32 -12.71
N ASN A 38 -21.39 -20.57 -12.25
CA ASN A 38 -21.66 -21.69 -11.34
C ASN A 38 -21.63 -23.08 -12.02
N ASN A 39 -21.88 -23.13 -13.34
CA ASN A 39 -22.03 -24.36 -14.12
C ASN A 39 -20.76 -24.72 -14.93
N VAL A 40 -19.57 -24.56 -14.34
CA VAL A 40 -18.30 -24.95 -14.97
C VAL A 40 -17.48 -25.84 -14.03
N ASP A 41 -16.65 -26.71 -14.61
CA ASP A 41 -15.75 -27.59 -13.85
C ASP A 41 -14.72 -26.78 -13.06
N TYR A 42 -14.12 -25.79 -13.74
CA TYR A 42 -13.10 -24.91 -13.20
C TYR A 42 -13.31 -23.47 -13.67
N VAL A 43 -13.00 -22.53 -12.79
CA VAL A 43 -12.84 -21.11 -13.15
C VAL A 43 -11.34 -20.81 -13.16
N LEU A 44 -10.83 -20.29 -14.29
CA LEU A 44 -9.44 -19.86 -14.39
C LEU A 44 -9.36 -18.37 -14.11
N TYR A 45 -8.76 -17.98 -12.98
CA TYR A 45 -8.56 -16.57 -12.65
C TYR A 45 -7.14 -16.34 -12.13
N PRO A 46 -6.23 -15.80 -12.96
CA PRO A 46 -4.82 -15.65 -12.61
C PRO A 46 -4.57 -14.63 -11.48
N CYS A 47 -3.54 -14.90 -10.68
CA CYS A 47 -2.90 -13.91 -9.82
C CYS A 47 -1.83 -13.18 -10.64
N VAL A 48 -2.12 -11.94 -11.04
CA VAL A 48 -1.26 -11.16 -11.93
C VAL A 48 -0.39 -10.21 -11.14
N ILE A 49 0.91 -10.50 -11.00
CA ILE A 49 1.86 -9.72 -10.21
C ILE A 49 2.51 -8.61 -11.04
N ARG A 50 3.10 -8.97 -12.18
CA ARG A 50 3.80 -8.05 -13.08
C ARG A 50 3.51 -8.36 -14.54
N MET A 51 3.24 -7.31 -15.29
CA MET A 51 2.73 -7.39 -16.67
C MET A 51 3.77 -7.05 -17.75
N GLY A 52 5.02 -6.78 -17.37
CA GLY A 52 6.09 -6.52 -18.33
C GLY A 52 7.45 -6.90 -17.78
N LEU A 53 8.48 -6.80 -18.62
CA LEU A 53 9.87 -7.00 -18.21
C LEU A 53 10.27 -5.95 -17.18
N LYS A 54 10.96 -6.39 -16.12
CA LYS A 54 11.49 -5.52 -15.08
C LYS A 54 12.62 -4.68 -15.66
N GLU A 55 12.58 -3.38 -15.40
CA GLU A 55 13.61 -2.41 -15.78
C GLU A 55 14.21 -1.80 -14.50
N GLY A 56 15.15 -2.51 -13.87
CA GLY A 56 15.67 -2.09 -12.56
C GLY A 56 14.70 -2.37 -11.40
N ASP A 57 15.12 -2.06 -10.18
CA ASP A 57 14.27 -2.25 -8.99
C ASP A 57 13.18 -1.17 -8.90
N GLU A 58 13.40 -0.02 -9.54
CA GLU A 58 12.55 1.16 -9.58
C GLU A 58 11.39 1.07 -10.59
N ASN A 59 11.50 0.24 -11.62
CA ASN A 59 10.45 0.00 -12.63
C ASN A 59 10.12 -1.49 -12.77
N GLN A 60 9.39 -2.00 -11.77
CA GLN A 60 9.05 -3.42 -11.64
C GLN A 60 7.85 -3.86 -12.50
N LYS A 61 7.07 -2.93 -13.07
CA LYS A 61 5.84 -3.22 -13.83
C LYS A 61 4.76 -3.94 -13.00
N TYR A 62 4.59 -3.58 -11.73
CA TYR A 62 3.56 -4.14 -10.84
C TYR A 62 2.14 -3.78 -11.28
N THR A 63 1.21 -4.71 -11.10
CA THR A 63 -0.23 -4.40 -10.97
C THR A 63 -0.52 -3.88 -9.55
N CYS A 64 -1.72 -3.35 -9.29
CA CYS A 64 -2.06 -2.91 -7.93
C CYS A 64 -2.26 -4.12 -6.98
N PRO A 65 -1.98 -3.99 -5.67
CA PRO A 65 -2.09 -5.10 -4.71
C PRO A 65 -3.47 -5.78 -4.68
N LEU A 66 -4.56 -5.03 -4.85
CA LEU A 66 -5.91 -5.61 -4.90
C LEU A 66 -6.12 -6.52 -6.11
N VAL A 67 -5.59 -6.15 -7.30
CA VAL A 67 -5.62 -7.01 -8.49
C VAL A 67 -4.75 -8.26 -8.30
N GLN A 68 -3.64 -8.15 -7.55
CA GLN A 68 -2.81 -9.30 -7.22
C GLN A 68 -3.54 -10.28 -6.29
N ALA A 69 -4.29 -9.75 -5.33
CA ALA A 69 -4.96 -10.52 -4.29
C ALA A 69 -6.40 -10.97 -4.65
N SER A 70 -7.05 -10.32 -5.61
CA SER A 70 -8.44 -10.58 -5.99
C SER A 70 -8.79 -12.05 -6.24
N PRO A 71 -7.98 -12.91 -6.92
CA PRO A 71 -8.35 -14.32 -7.05
C PRO A 71 -8.40 -15.06 -5.72
N PHE A 72 -7.63 -14.63 -4.72
CA PHE A 72 -7.68 -15.19 -3.38
C PHE A 72 -8.90 -14.69 -2.61
N ILE A 73 -9.20 -13.38 -2.71
CA ILE A 73 -10.40 -12.77 -2.12
C ILE A 73 -11.65 -13.50 -2.64
N ILE A 74 -11.78 -13.62 -3.97
CA ILE A 74 -12.89 -14.30 -4.63
C ILE A 74 -13.02 -15.76 -4.17
N ARG A 75 -11.89 -16.46 -3.98
CA ARG A 75 -11.93 -17.86 -3.52
C ARG A 75 -12.57 -17.99 -2.15
N GLU A 76 -12.20 -17.12 -1.22
CA GLU A 76 -12.71 -17.16 0.15
C GLU A 76 -14.13 -16.60 0.23
N ALA A 77 -14.40 -15.46 -0.41
CA ALA A 77 -15.72 -14.82 -0.41
C ALA A 77 -16.82 -15.71 -1.02
N LEU A 78 -16.51 -16.40 -2.14
CA LEU A 78 -17.48 -17.25 -2.85
C LEU A 78 -17.34 -18.74 -2.53
N GLY A 79 -16.44 -19.14 -1.61
CA GLY A 79 -16.24 -20.54 -1.24
C GLY A 79 -15.80 -21.46 -2.38
N MET A 80 -15.08 -20.93 -3.38
CA MET A 80 -14.76 -21.65 -4.62
C MET A 80 -13.77 -22.81 -4.43
N GLY A 81 -12.99 -22.79 -3.34
CA GLY A 81 -12.03 -23.83 -3.00
C GLY A 81 -11.10 -24.20 -4.17
N LYS A 82 -11.04 -25.48 -4.53
CA LYS A 82 -10.18 -26.01 -5.60
C LYS A 82 -10.73 -25.79 -7.03
N ARG A 83 -11.99 -25.37 -7.18
CA ARG A 83 -12.59 -25.06 -8.49
C ARG A 83 -11.99 -23.80 -9.12
N LEU A 84 -11.50 -22.87 -8.30
CA LEU A 84 -10.80 -21.68 -8.76
C LEU A 84 -9.30 -21.98 -8.97
N LEU A 85 -8.87 -21.96 -10.21
CA LEU A 85 -7.48 -22.16 -10.61
C LEU A 85 -6.78 -20.80 -10.73
N ILE A 86 -5.74 -20.61 -9.93
CA ILE A 86 -5.04 -19.32 -9.78
C ILE A 86 -3.56 -19.46 -10.20
N PRO A 87 -3.24 -19.52 -11.50
CA PRO A 87 -1.85 -19.45 -11.94
C PRO A 87 -1.26 -18.07 -11.60
N THR A 88 0.01 -18.03 -11.18
CA THR A 88 0.73 -16.76 -11.04
C THR A 88 1.23 -16.30 -12.42
N ILE A 89 0.92 -15.05 -12.77
CA ILE A 89 1.43 -14.37 -13.97
C ILE A 89 2.43 -13.31 -13.54
N ASP A 90 3.66 -13.45 -14.02
CA ASP A 90 4.78 -12.56 -13.70
C ASP A 90 5.75 -12.56 -14.88
N PHE A 91 5.63 -11.56 -15.75
CA PHE A 91 6.46 -11.39 -16.94
C PHE A 91 7.79 -10.68 -16.67
N SER A 92 8.10 -10.35 -15.41
CA SER A 92 9.29 -9.55 -15.06
C SER A 92 10.61 -10.13 -15.54
N ARG A 93 10.65 -11.43 -15.84
CA ARG A 93 11.83 -12.18 -16.30
C ARG A 93 11.58 -12.97 -17.59
N GLY A 94 10.60 -12.53 -18.37
CA GLY A 94 10.11 -13.26 -19.54
C GLY A 94 9.15 -14.38 -19.18
N ASP A 95 9.00 -15.34 -20.10
CA ASP A 95 7.81 -16.20 -20.12
C ASP A 95 7.95 -17.49 -19.31
N VAL A 96 9.15 -17.86 -18.89
CA VAL A 96 9.45 -19.19 -18.34
C VAL A 96 8.58 -19.53 -17.14
N ASP A 97 8.47 -18.61 -16.18
CA ASP A 97 7.67 -18.81 -14.98
C ASP A 97 6.18 -18.83 -15.32
N VAL A 98 5.70 -17.96 -16.22
CA VAL A 98 4.30 -17.94 -16.67
C VAL A 98 3.93 -19.26 -17.34
N ILE A 99 4.75 -19.75 -18.28
CA ILE A 99 4.56 -21.04 -18.96
C ILE A 99 4.51 -22.19 -17.95
N LYS A 100 5.37 -22.17 -16.94
CA LYS A 100 5.37 -23.19 -15.88
C LYS A 100 4.06 -23.16 -15.09
N ASN A 101 3.62 -21.99 -14.63
CA ASN A 101 2.40 -21.84 -13.83
C ASN A 101 1.14 -22.24 -14.63
N LEU A 102 1.04 -21.84 -15.90
CA LEU A 102 -0.06 -22.25 -16.77
C LEU A 102 -0.03 -23.76 -17.06
N ALA A 103 1.15 -24.35 -17.25
CA ALA A 103 1.27 -25.80 -17.42
C ALA A 103 0.88 -26.56 -16.15
N ASP A 104 1.16 -26.03 -14.95
CA ASP A 104 0.73 -26.61 -13.67
C ASP A 104 -0.81 -26.59 -13.53
N VAL A 105 -1.47 -25.55 -14.03
CA VAL A 105 -2.94 -25.50 -14.11
C VAL A 105 -3.48 -26.58 -15.05
N ALA A 106 -2.89 -26.75 -16.22
CA ALA A 106 -3.31 -27.80 -17.16
C ALA A 106 -3.20 -29.20 -16.53
N VAL A 107 -2.16 -29.46 -15.73
CA VAL A 107 -2.01 -30.72 -14.97
C VAL A 107 -3.12 -30.88 -13.92
N LYS A 108 -3.53 -29.82 -13.22
CA LYS A 108 -4.66 -29.87 -12.28
C LYS A 108 -5.99 -30.21 -12.97
N MET A 109 -6.14 -29.82 -14.24
CA MET A 109 -7.29 -30.15 -15.08
C MET A 109 -7.21 -31.56 -15.70
N GLY A 110 -6.14 -32.32 -15.43
CA GLY A 110 -5.96 -33.69 -15.95
C GLY A 110 -5.18 -33.81 -17.26
N PHE A 111 -4.64 -32.70 -17.82
CA PHE A 111 -3.85 -32.74 -19.04
C PHE A 111 -2.36 -33.01 -18.78
N GLY A 112 -1.65 -33.50 -19.80
CA GLY A 112 -0.20 -33.71 -19.71
C GLY A 112 0.59 -32.40 -19.64
N ARG A 113 1.66 -32.36 -18.84
CA ARG A 113 2.53 -31.16 -18.68
C ARG A 113 3.08 -30.62 -20.01
N LYS A 114 3.43 -31.50 -20.96
CA LYS A 114 3.91 -31.11 -22.31
C LYS A 114 2.81 -30.38 -23.10
N GLN A 115 1.57 -30.86 -23.02
CA GLN A 115 0.41 -30.22 -23.63
C GLN A 115 0.14 -28.87 -22.98
N GLY A 116 0.20 -28.79 -21.65
CA GLY A 116 0.07 -27.52 -20.90
C GLY A 116 1.10 -26.47 -21.32
N LYS A 117 2.39 -26.86 -21.48
CA LYS A 117 3.44 -25.95 -21.98
C LYS A 117 3.15 -25.47 -23.40
N LYS A 118 2.70 -26.35 -24.31
CA LYS A 118 2.34 -25.98 -25.68
C LYS A 118 1.17 -24.99 -25.70
N ALA A 119 0.14 -25.22 -24.89
CA ALA A 119 -1.00 -24.32 -24.76
C ALA A 119 -0.59 -22.94 -24.21
N ALA A 120 0.26 -22.91 -23.17
CA ALA A 120 0.78 -21.66 -22.62
C ALA A 120 1.58 -20.84 -23.63
N LEU A 121 2.47 -21.48 -24.40
CA LEU A 121 3.23 -20.82 -25.47
C LEU A 121 2.30 -20.24 -26.54
N SER A 122 1.28 -21.00 -26.96
CA SER A 122 0.30 -20.52 -27.93
C SER A 122 -0.51 -19.33 -27.42
N GLY A 123 -0.89 -19.33 -26.14
CA GLY A 123 -1.63 -18.23 -25.52
C GLY A 123 -0.79 -16.95 -25.40
N ILE A 124 0.49 -17.08 -25.04
CA ILE A 124 1.42 -15.93 -24.98
C ILE A 124 1.67 -15.36 -26.38
N ALA A 125 1.81 -16.21 -27.40
CA ALA A 125 1.97 -15.76 -28.78
C ALA A 125 0.73 -14.98 -29.25
N ALA A 126 -0.48 -15.52 -29.01
CA ALA A 126 -1.73 -14.85 -29.36
C ALA A 126 -1.92 -13.50 -28.62
N GLN A 127 -1.52 -13.42 -27.35
CA GLN A 127 -1.55 -12.18 -26.59
C GLN A 127 -0.64 -11.10 -27.21
N ARG A 128 0.58 -11.47 -27.60
CA ARG A 128 1.53 -10.53 -28.24
C ARG A 128 1.08 -10.09 -29.62
N GLU A 129 0.49 -11.00 -30.39
CA GLU A 129 -0.10 -10.69 -31.70
C GLU A 129 -1.25 -9.69 -31.55
N PHE A 130 -2.11 -9.89 -30.54
CA PHE A 130 -3.17 -8.95 -30.20
C PHE A 130 -2.63 -7.56 -29.80
N GLU A 131 -1.63 -7.52 -28.90
CA GLU A 131 -0.99 -6.25 -28.48
C GLU A 131 -0.33 -5.51 -29.64
N ALA A 132 0.29 -6.23 -30.59
CA ALA A 132 0.85 -5.61 -31.80
C ALA A 132 -0.25 -5.05 -32.71
N ALA A 133 -1.34 -5.80 -32.92
CA ALA A 133 -2.47 -5.37 -33.72
C ALA A 133 -3.20 -4.14 -33.12
N GLU A 134 -3.26 -3.99 -31.79
CA GLU A 134 -3.78 -2.79 -31.13
C GLU A 134 -2.98 -1.54 -31.50
N VAL A 135 -1.64 -1.63 -31.54
CA VAL A 135 -0.76 -0.53 -31.91
C VAL A 135 -0.90 -0.20 -33.41
N GLU A 136 -0.90 -1.20 -34.29
CA GLU A 136 -1.10 -0.99 -35.73
C GLU A 136 -2.44 -0.29 -36.02
N LEU A 137 -3.52 -0.76 -35.37
CA LEU A 137 -4.83 -0.12 -35.49
C LEU A 137 -4.83 1.30 -34.93
N GLY A 138 -4.10 1.56 -33.85
CA GLY A 138 -3.92 2.90 -33.29
C GLY A 138 -3.23 3.87 -34.24
N GLU A 139 -2.17 3.43 -34.91
CA GLU A 139 -1.47 4.21 -35.94
C GLU A 139 -2.41 4.58 -37.09
N GLU A 140 -3.22 3.61 -37.56
CA GLU A 140 -4.24 3.86 -38.59
C GLU A 140 -5.30 4.86 -38.12
N LEU A 141 -5.75 4.76 -36.87
CA LEU A 141 -6.73 5.66 -36.28
C LEU A 141 -6.21 7.09 -36.18
N VAL A 142 -4.98 7.29 -35.70
CA VAL A 142 -4.34 8.61 -35.61
C VAL A 142 -4.09 9.19 -37.02
N ALA A 143 -3.62 8.39 -37.97
CA ALA A 143 -3.44 8.83 -39.35
C ALA A 143 -4.76 9.20 -40.04
N ARG A 144 -5.87 8.51 -39.70
CA ARG A 144 -7.21 8.90 -40.16
C ARG A 144 -7.64 10.22 -39.52
N LEU A 145 -7.40 10.37 -38.23
CA LEU A 145 -7.73 11.55 -37.44
C LEU A 145 -7.12 12.84 -38.01
N HIS A 146 -5.84 12.80 -38.39
CA HIS A 146 -5.16 13.92 -39.07
C HIS A 146 -5.71 14.20 -40.47
N ARG A 147 -6.16 13.18 -41.20
CA ARG A 147 -6.75 13.36 -42.55
C ARG A 147 -8.15 13.94 -42.53
N THR A 148 -8.92 13.68 -41.48
CA THR A 148 -10.33 14.09 -41.37
C THR A 148 -10.54 15.33 -40.50
N ASP A 149 -9.46 15.93 -39.97
CA ASP A 149 -9.50 17.09 -39.06
C ASP A 149 -10.42 16.86 -37.85
N GLN A 150 -10.51 15.60 -37.40
CA GLN A 150 -11.33 15.21 -36.25
C GLN A 150 -10.48 15.32 -34.98
N LEU A 151 -11.10 15.65 -33.85
CA LEU A 151 -10.42 15.61 -32.55
C LEU A 151 -10.44 14.19 -31.96
N GLY A 152 -9.36 13.83 -31.28
CA GLY A 152 -9.18 12.54 -30.63
C GLY A 152 -9.22 12.68 -29.12
N VAL A 153 -9.82 11.71 -28.45
CA VAL A 153 -9.87 11.63 -26.98
C VAL A 153 -9.20 10.34 -26.52
N VAL A 154 -8.00 10.48 -25.96
CA VAL A 154 -7.24 9.38 -25.38
C VAL A 154 -7.85 9.01 -24.03
N LEU A 155 -8.29 7.75 -23.91
CA LEU A 155 -8.91 7.22 -22.70
C LEU A 155 -7.84 6.72 -21.73
N PHE A 156 -7.48 7.57 -20.76
CA PHE A 156 -6.58 7.22 -19.66
C PHE A 156 -7.28 6.29 -18.66
N SER A 157 -7.22 5.00 -18.95
CA SER A 157 -7.82 3.96 -18.11
C SER A 157 -7.08 2.62 -18.22
N ARG A 158 -7.42 1.67 -17.34
CA ARG A 158 -7.03 0.26 -17.55
C ARG A 158 -7.96 -0.38 -18.57
N SER A 159 -7.46 -1.35 -19.33
CA SER A 159 -8.24 -2.09 -20.33
C SER A 159 -9.52 -2.70 -19.77
N TYR A 160 -9.48 -3.26 -18.55
CA TYR A 160 -10.67 -3.81 -17.90
C TYR A 160 -11.77 -2.78 -17.56
N MET A 161 -11.48 -1.48 -17.67
CA MET A 161 -12.48 -0.41 -17.56
C MET A 161 -12.81 0.19 -18.92
N SER A 162 -11.82 0.51 -19.75
CA SER A 162 -12.10 1.13 -21.06
C SER A 162 -12.83 0.20 -22.03
N GLN A 163 -12.66 -1.12 -21.90
CA GLN A 163 -13.22 -2.12 -22.82
C GLN A 163 -14.46 -2.85 -22.28
N ASP A 164 -14.92 -2.51 -21.07
CA ASP A 164 -16.17 -3.06 -20.51
C ASP A 164 -17.25 -1.97 -20.48
N SER A 165 -18.13 -2.01 -21.49
CA SER A 165 -19.22 -1.04 -21.63
C SER A 165 -20.22 -1.05 -20.46
N GLY A 166 -20.35 -2.19 -19.76
CA GLY A 166 -21.20 -2.27 -18.56
C GLY A 166 -20.52 -1.69 -17.32
N ALA A 167 -19.19 -1.74 -17.26
CA ALA A 167 -18.42 -1.14 -16.17
C ALA A 167 -18.21 0.38 -16.35
N ASN A 168 -18.17 0.87 -17.60
CA ASN A 168 -17.90 2.28 -17.89
C ASN A 168 -19.09 3.05 -18.48
N LEU A 169 -20.27 2.41 -18.62
CA LEU A 169 -21.49 3.03 -19.13
C LEU A 169 -21.40 3.51 -20.59
N GLY A 170 -20.60 2.83 -21.42
CA GLY A 170 -20.50 3.06 -22.86
C GLY A 170 -19.86 4.40 -23.24
N ILE A 171 -18.83 4.84 -22.50
CA ILE A 171 -18.19 6.16 -22.70
C ILE A 171 -17.60 6.31 -24.10
N ALA A 172 -17.00 5.25 -24.65
CA ALA A 172 -16.42 5.30 -26.00
C ALA A 172 -17.49 5.58 -27.05
N GLU A 173 -18.62 4.87 -27.00
CA GLU A 173 -19.75 5.07 -27.91
C GLU A 173 -20.35 6.47 -27.79
N LYS A 174 -20.47 7.00 -26.56
CA LYS A 174 -20.97 8.35 -26.31
C LYS A 174 -20.03 9.42 -26.87
N LEU A 175 -18.71 9.29 -26.70
CA LEU A 175 -17.73 10.19 -27.30
C LEU A 175 -17.80 10.20 -28.83
N ALA A 176 -17.93 9.02 -29.44
CA ALA A 176 -18.10 8.91 -30.89
C ALA A 176 -19.38 9.60 -31.39
N GLN A 177 -20.48 9.50 -30.64
CA GLN A 177 -21.74 10.20 -30.94
C GLN A 177 -21.61 11.73 -30.82
N LEU A 178 -20.74 12.22 -29.94
CA LEU A 178 -20.42 13.64 -29.79
C LEU A 178 -19.42 14.16 -30.84
N GLY A 179 -19.04 13.33 -31.82
CA GLY A 179 -18.22 13.75 -32.95
C GLY A 179 -16.71 13.69 -32.72
N VAL A 180 -16.24 13.14 -31.60
CA VAL A 180 -14.81 12.96 -31.32
C VAL A 180 -14.41 11.48 -31.34
N MET A 181 -13.17 11.18 -31.70
CA MET A 181 -12.68 9.82 -31.82
C MET A 181 -12.15 9.29 -30.48
N PRO A 182 -12.81 8.32 -29.81
CA PRO A 182 -12.25 7.70 -28.62
C PRO A 182 -11.05 6.81 -28.99
N ILE A 183 -9.93 6.97 -28.28
CA ILE A 183 -8.69 6.21 -28.51
C ILE A 183 -8.31 5.51 -27.21
N PRO A 184 -8.38 4.18 -27.12
CA PRO A 184 -7.89 3.46 -25.95
C PRO A 184 -6.39 3.69 -25.76
N LEU A 185 -5.94 3.82 -24.51
CA LEU A 185 -4.53 4.08 -24.19
C LEU A 185 -3.56 3.05 -24.81
N ASP A 186 -3.97 1.78 -24.89
CA ASP A 186 -3.18 0.67 -25.45
C ASP A 186 -2.90 0.79 -26.96
N PHE A 187 -3.64 1.63 -27.67
CA PHE A 187 -3.50 1.81 -29.12
C PHE A 187 -2.39 2.81 -29.45
N LEU A 188 -1.93 3.61 -28.49
CA LEU A 188 -0.83 4.54 -28.70
C LEU A 188 0.51 3.79 -28.71
N PRO A 189 1.54 4.32 -29.40
CA PRO A 189 2.89 3.73 -29.40
C PRO A 189 3.63 4.03 -28.09
N LEU A 190 3.11 3.54 -26.96
CA LEU A 190 3.57 3.87 -25.60
C LEU A 190 5.07 3.59 -25.37
N GLY A 191 5.63 2.60 -26.09
CA GLY A 191 7.05 2.24 -26.03
C GLY A 191 8.00 3.27 -26.64
N SER A 192 7.49 4.27 -27.36
CA SER A 192 8.28 5.38 -27.93
C SER A 192 8.68 6.44 -26.90
N VAL A 193 8.06 6.43 -25.71
CA VAL A 193 8.31 7.43 -24.66
C VAL A 193 9.17 6.83 -23.54
N ASN A 194 10.25 7.52 -23.19
CA ASN A 194 11.06 7.18 -22.04
C ASN A 194 10.45 7.72 -20.74
N VAL A 195 9.63 6.91 -20.07
CA VAL A 195 8.93 7.30 -18.84
C VAL A 195 9.84 7.72 -17.68
N ARG A 196 11.14 7.37 -17.71
CA ARG A 196 12.12 7.77 -16.68
C ARG A 196 12.45 9.26 -16.69
N GLU A 197 12.12 9.95 -17.77
CA GLU A 197 12.24 11.41 -17.86
C GLU A 197 11.21 12.11 -16.97
N TYR A 198 10.13 11.43 -16.58
CA TYR A 198 9.05 11.97 -15.75
C TYR A 198 9.07 11.45 -14.31
N SER A 199 9.55 10.22 -14.07
CA SER A 199 9.67 9.66 -12.72
C SER A 199 10.86 8.73 -12.58
N ASP A 200 11.59 8.81 -11.47
CA ASP A 200 12.65 7.87 -11.10
C ASP A 200 12.11 6.50 -10.67
N ARG A 201 10.80 6.36 -10.41
CA ARG A 201 10.20 5.17 -9.82
C ARG A 201 8.84 4.78 -10.41
N PRO A 202 8.67 4.63 -11.73
CA PRO A 202 7.37 4.33 -12.35
C PRO A 202 6.98 2.84 -12.18
N TYR A 203 7.03 2.32 -10.96
CA TYR A 203 6.99 0.88 -10.66
C TYR A 203 5.66 0.20 -10.98
N TRP A 204 4.57 0.95 -11.22
CA TRP A 204 3.32 0.36 -11.71
C TRP A 204 3.29 0.28 -13.23
N PHE A 205 2.82 -0.85 -13.77
CA PHE A 205 2.70 -1.05 -15.21
C PHE A 205 1.81 0.01 -15.87
N ASN A 206 0.64 0.27 -15.27
CA ASN A 206 -0.28 1.28 -15.81
C ASN A 206 0.21 2.71 -15.60
N GLU A 207 1.05 2.98 -14.60
CA GLU A 207 1.67 4.31 -14.45
C GLU A 207 2.54 4.65 -15.65
N SER A 208 3.43 3.72 -16.05
CA SER A 208 4.27 3.90 -17.24
C SER A 208 3.41 4.18 -18.48
N LYS A 209 2.30 3.46 -18.64
CA LYS A 209 1.36 3.69 -19.76
C LYS A 209 0.69 5.07 -19.71
N HIS A 210 0.26 5.52 -18.53
CA HIS A 210 -0.38 6.83 -18.38
C HIS A 210 0.61 7.98 -18.65
N ILE A 211 1.85 7.87 -18.16
CA ILE A 211 2.92 8.84 -18.46
C ILE A 211 3.18 8.92 -19.96
N ALA A 212 3.41 7.77 -20.61
CA ALA A 212 3.66 7.71 -22.04
C ALA A 212 2.49 8.24 -22.86
N GLY A 213 1.26 7.86 -22.51
CA GLY A 213 0.05 8.37 -23.16
C GLY A 213 -0.12 9.87 -23.00
N ALA A 214 0.20 10.43 -21.83
CA ALA A 214 0.10 11.87 -21.57
C ALA A 214 1.10 12.64 -22.44
N ALA A 215 2.36 12.19 -22.48
CA ALA A 215 3.39 12.79 -23.32
C ALA A 215 3.01 12.77 -24.81
N LEU A 216 2.51 11.63 -25.32
CA LEU A 216 2.04 11.51 -26.70
C LEU A 216 0.80 12.38 -26.98
N THR A 217 -0.13 12.45 -26.03
CA THR A 217 -1.34 13.28 -26.14
C THR A 217 -0.97 14.76 -26.21
N VAL A 218 -0.01 15.22 -25.41
CA VAL A 218 0.45 16.62 -25.43
C VAL A 218 1.16 16.94 -26.74
N ALA A 219 1.99 16.02 -27.26
CA ALA A 219 2.76 16.22 -28.48
C ALA A 219 1.89 16.36 -29.75
N ASP A 220 0.66 15.84 -29.76
CA ASP A 220 -0.24 15.91 -30.90
C ASP A 220 -1.39 16.92 -30.66
N PRO A 221 -1.47 18.04 -31.41
CA PRO A 221 -2.47 19.09 -31.18
C PRO A 221 -3.93 18.63 -31.34
N GLN A 222 -4.20 17.55 -32.07
CA GLN A 222 -5.56 17.03 -32.24
C GLN A 222 -5.99 16.03 -31.16
N LEU A 223 -5.08 15.63 -30.25
CA LEU A 223 -5.38 14.69 -29.16
C LEU A 223 -5.63 15.39 -27.82
N PHE A 224 -6.68 14.98 -27.14
CA PHE A 224 -7.04 15.41 -25.78
C PHE A 224 -7.19 14.21 -24.85
N GLY A 225 -7.17 14.43 -23.54
CA GLY A 225 -7.24 13.34 -22.56
C GLY A 225 -8.58 13.25 -21.85
N LEU A 226 -9.04 12.03 -21.61
CA LEU A 226 -10.13 11.73 -20.66
C LEU A 226 -9.69 10.62 -19.70
N VAL A 227 -9.54 10.97 -18.41
CA VAL A 227 -9.27 10.02 -17.33
C VAL A 227 -10.56 9.32 -16.94
N LEU A 228 -10.54 7.98 -17.02
CA LEU A 228 -11.60 7.12 -16.48
C LEU A 228 -11.05 6.37 -15.27
N THR A 229 -11.34 6.91 -14.08
CA THR A 229 -10.92 6.37 -12.79
C THR A 229 -12.11 5.77 -12.03
N ASN A 230 -11.82 5.06 -10.93
CA ASN A 230 -12.84 4.51 -10.06
C ASN A 230 -12.68 5.08 -8.65
N PHE A 231 -13.80 5.21 -7.93
CA PHE A 231 -13.75 5.46 -6.50
C PHE A 231 -12.90 4.38 -5.80
N GLY A 232 -12.05 4.81 -4.86
CA GLY A 232 -11.11 3.93 -4.16
C GLY A 232 -9.91 3.44 -4.99
N CYS A 233 -9.63 3.99 -6.18
CA CYS A 233 -8.47 3.59 -6.97
C CYS A 233 -7.14 4.09 -6.36
N GLY A 234 -6.49 3.23 -5.56
CA GLY A 234 -5.22 3.54 -4.90
C GLY A 234 -4.12 4.12 -5.81
N PRO A 235 -3.69 3.47 -6.92
CA PRO A 235 -2.59 4.00 -7.72
C PRO A 235 -2.91 5.35 -8.37
N ASN A 236 -4.18 5.59 -8.71
CA ASN A 236 -4.60 6.84 -9.33
C ASN A 236 -4.57 8.04 -8.37
N SER A 237 -4.48 7.82 -7.05
CA SER A 237 -4.25 8.92 -6.10
C SER A 237 -2.87 9.59 -6.27
N PHE A 238 -2.00 9.05 -7.10
CA PHE A 238 -0.67 9.62 -7.39
C PHE A 238 -0.37 9.68 -8.89
N ILE A 239 -0.83 8.72 -9.69
CA ILE A 239 -0.60 8.74 -11.14
C ILE A 239 -1.26 9.96 -11.79
N LEU A 240 -2.45 10.36 -11.34
CA LEU A 240 -3.23 11.42 -11.99
C LEU A 240 -2.59 12.79 -11.82
N ASN A 241 -2.00 13.10 -10.66
CA ASN A 241 -1.25 14.36 -10.46
C ASN A 241 -0.11 14.50 -11.49
N LEU A 242 0.59 13.40 -11.77
CA LEU A 242 1.66 13.41 -12.78
C LEU A 242 1.11 13.55 -14.21
N VAL A 243 -0.02 12.90 -14.52
CA VAL A 243 -0.69 13.07 -15.82
C VAL A 243 -1.17 14.50 -16.01
N GLU A 244 -1.77 15.10 -14.98
CA GLU A 244 -2.20 16.51 -14.96
C GLU A 244 -1.02 17.45 -15.18
N ASP A 245 0.10 17.23 -14.49
CA ASP A 245 1.32 18.04 -14.66
C ASP A 245 1.92 17.90 -16.07
N ILE A 246 1.89 16.68 -16.66
CA ILE A 246 2.33 16.47 -18.05
C ILE A 246 1.41 17.17 -19.04
N MET A 247 0.09 17.04 -18.87
CA MET A 247 -0.93 17.67 -19.73
C MET A 247 -0.89 19.20 -19.63
N GLY A 248 -0.56 19.72 -18.44
CA GLY A 248 -0.42 21.14 -18.14
C GLY A 248 -1.64 21.95 -18.54
N GLY A 249 -1.51 22.87 -19.50
CA GLY A 249 -2.61 23.72 -19.97
C GLY A 249 -3.59 23.04 -20.94
N LYS A 250 -3.26 21.84 -21.43
CA LYS A 250 -4.09 21.14 -22.41
C LYS A 250 -5.29 20.48 -21.71
N PRO A 251 -6.53 20.63 -22.22
CA PRO A 251 -7.71 20.05 -21.59
C PRO A 251 -7.60 18.55 -21.29
N LEU A 252 -7.85 18.20 -20.03
CA LEU A 252 -7.91 16.83 -19.52
C LEU A 252 -9.23 16.67 -18.76
N GLY A 253 -10.15 15.87 -19.30
CA GLY A 253 -11.37 15.50 -18.60
C GLY A 253 -11.10 14.43 -17.56
N GLN A 254 -11.86 14.41 -16.47
CA GLN A 254 -11.80 13.34 -15.48
C GLN A 254 -13.19 12.88 -15.08
N LEU A 255 -13.44 11.58 -15.22
CA LEU A 255 -14.64 10.91 -14.77
C LEU A 255 -14.29 9.82 -13.78
N GLU A 256 -14.97 9.84 -12.64
CA GLU A 256 -14.89 8.82 -11.62
C GLU A 256 -16.15 7.96 -11.65
N ILE A 257 -15.96 6.65 -11.76
CA ILE A 257 -17.03 5.65 -11.78
C ILE A 257 -17.12 4.97 -10.40
N ASP A 258 -18.37 4.78 -9.98
CA ASP A 258 -18.84 4.18 -8.72
C ASP A 258 -19.95 3.16 -9.10
N GLU A 259 -20.18 2.16 -8.25
CA GLU A 259 -21.31 1.22 -8.38
C GLU A 259 -22.70 1.87 -8.48
N HIS A 260 -22.86 3.13 -8.04
CA HIS A 260 -24.09 3.91 -8.13
C HIS A 260 -24.12 4.90 -9.31
N ALA A 261 -23.09 4.88 -10.17
CA ALA A 261 -22.98 5.86 -11.26
C ALA A 261 -24.20 5.76 -12.21
N ALA A 262 -24.92 6.88 -12.36
CA ALA A 262 -26.08 6.98 -13.24
C ALA A 262 -25.67 7.50 -14.63
N GLU A 263 -26.17 6.84 -15.68
CA GLU A 263 -25.84 7.13 -17.08
C GLU A 263 -26.12 8.59 -17.48
N ALA A 264 -27.25 9.16 -17.03
CA ALA A 264 -27.65 10.53 -17.39
C ALA A 264 -26.63 11.59 -16.95
N GLY A 265 -26.03 11.43 -15.75
CA GLY A 265 -25.05 12.38 -15.23
C GLY A 265 -23.71 12.35 -15.96
N ILE A 266 -23.37 11.23 -16.62
CA ILE A 266 -22.13 11.09 -17.39
C ILE A 266 -22.24 11.77 -18.75
N VAL A 267 -23.39 11.64 -19.42
CA VAL A 267 -23.60 12.23 -20.75
C VAL A 267 -23.36 13.74 -20.73
N THR A 268 -23.98 14.45 -19.79
CA THR A 268 -23.81 15.91 -19.67
C THR A 268 -22.37 16.33 -19.37
N ARG A 269 -21.62 15.53 -18.62
CA ARG A 269 -20.19 15.80 -18.36
C ARG A 269 -19.34 15.57 -19.60
N LEU A 270 -19.66 14.56 -20.41
CA LEU A 270 -18.99 14.32 -21.70
C LEU A 270 -19.31 15.42 -22.71
N GLU A 271 -20.56 15.88 -22.79
CA GLU A 271 -20.95 17.01 -23.63
C GLU A 271 -20.14 18.27 -23.28
N ALA A 272 -20.13 18.66 -22.00
CA ALA A 272 -19.37 19.81 -21.53
C ALA A 272 -17.85 19.67 -21.78
N PHE A 273 -17.31 18.46 -21.66
CA PHE A 273 -15.92 18.18 -21.98
C PHE A 273 -15.64 18.32 -23.48
N VAL A 274 -16.50 17.77 -24.34
CA VAL A 274 -16.35 17.87 -25.80
C VAL A 274 -16.45 19.33 -26.27
N ASP A 275 -17.37 20.11 -25.70
CA ASP A 275 -17.47 21.55 -25.96
C ASP A 275 -16.18 22.29 -25.56
N THR A 276 -15.59 21.93 -24.42
CA THR A 276 -14.33 22.52 -23.94
C THR A 276 -13.17 22.24 -24.90
N ILE A 277 -13.02 21.00 -25.38
CA ILE A 277 -11.91 20.65 -26.30
C ILE A 277 -12.12 21.26 -27.69
N ASN A 278 -13.35 21.33 -28.19
CA ASN A 278 -13.67 22.02 -29.44
C ASN A 278 -13.35 23.52 -29.34
N GLY A 279 -13.74 24.16 -28.23
CA GLY A 279 -13.43 25.56 -27.96
C GLY A 279 -11.93 25.81 -27.84
N PHE A 280 -11.19 24.91 -27.17
CA PHE A 280 -9.74 25.00 -27.05
C PHE A 280 -9.04 24.85 -28.41
N ALA A 281 -9.41 23.83 -29.19
CA ALA A 281 -8.85 23.57 -30.52
C ALA A 281 -9.10 24.74 -31.50
N GLY A 282 -10.25 25.40 -31.41
CA GLY A 282 -10.58 26.59 -32.21
C GLY A 282 -9.91 27.90 -31.73
N SER A 283 -9.18 27.88 -30.62
CA SER A 283 -8.57 29.08 -30.02
C SER A 283 -7.10 29.25 -30.41
N SER A 284 -6.58 30.48 -30.34
CA SER A 284 -5.15 30.77 -30.57
C SER A 284 -4.20 30.13 -29.53
N ARG A 285 -4.76 29.60 -28.42
CA ARG A 285 -4.01 28.84 -27.40
C ARG A 285 -3.64 27.43 -27.83
N ALA A 286 -4.24 26.90 -28.91
CA ALA A 286 -3.91 25.58 -29.45
C ALA A 286 -2.45 25.46 -29.93
N GLY A 287 -1.77 26.59 -30.15
CA GLY A 287 -0.36 26.67 -30.57
C GLY A 287 0.60 27.26 -29.54
N GLU A 288 0.13 27.70 -28.37
CA GLU A 288 1.02 28.08 -27.26
C GLU A 288 1.56 26.79 -26.64
N SER A 289 2.85 26.51 -26.86
CA SER A 289 3.53 25.43 -26.15
C SER A 289 3.33 25.65 -24.66
N VAL A 290 2.62 24.73 -24.01
CA VAL A 290 2.48 24.68 -22.55
C VAL A 290 3.88 24.82 -21.96
N ASP A 291 4.04 25.82 -21.09
CA ASP A 291 5.27 26.24 -20.40
C ASP A 291 6.29 25.10 -20.25
N GLN A 292 7.27 25.03 -21.15
CA GLN A 292 8.31 23.98 -21.14
C GLN A 292 9.28 24.10 -19.96
N GLU A 293 9.14 25.15 -19.13
CA GLU A 293 9.98 25.41 -17.97
C GLU A 293 9.52 24.72 -16.66
N ARG A 294 8.39 24.00 -16.66
CA ARG A 294 7.97 23.25 -15.45
C ARG A 294 8.82 21.99 -15.26
N ASP A 295 9.54 21.92 -14.15
CA ASP A 295 10.20 20.68 -13.69
C ASP A 295 9.15 19.65 -13.24
N ILE A 296 8.63 18.88 -14.21
CA ILE A 296 7.64 17.82 -13.98
C ILE A 296 8.28 16.58 -13.33
N ARG A 297 9.61 16.44 -13.43
CA ARG A 297 10.29 15.18 -13.10
C ARG A 297 10.23 14.89 -11.60
N ARG A 298 9.70 13.70 -11.28
CA ARG A 298 9.60 13.18 -9.91
C ARG A 298 10.85 12.40 -9.52
N VAL A 299 11.62 12.92 -8.57
CA VAL A 299 12.84 12.26 -8.06
C VAL A 299 12.97 12.44 -6.55
N ALA A 300 13.44 11.40 -5.87
CA ALA A 300 13.92 11.51 -4.49
C ALA A 300 15.20 10.69 -4.30
N TYR A 301 16.25 11.35 -3.81
CA TYR A 301 17.58 10.76 -3.67
C TYR A 301 17.76 10.09 -2.30
N THR A 302 18.70 9.15 -2.21
CA THR A 302 18.97 8.42 -0.96
C THR A 302 20.06 9.04 -0.09
N ARG A 303 21.00 9.76 -0.70
CA ARG A 303 22.17 10.33 -0.03
C ARG A 303 21.84 11.63 0.71
N PHE A 304 22.20 11.70 1.98
CA PHE A 304 22.13 12.90 2.82
C PHE A 304 23.18 13.94 2.44
N SER A 305 22.85 15.21 2.61
CA SER A 305 23.80 16.31 2.46
C SER A 305 24.67 16.43 3.72
N GLU A 306 25.98 16.51 3.54
CA GLU A 306 26.91 16.92 4.60
C GLU A 306 26.58 18.40 4.91
N ASN A 307 26.17 18.73 6.14
CA ASN A 307 25.83 20.08 6.66
C ASN A 307 24.36 20.55 6.57
N LYS A 308 23.37 19.67 6.39
CA LYS A 308 21.94 20.04 6.50
C LYS A 308 21.24 19.39 7.68
N ILE A 309 20.26 20.08 8.23
CA ILE A 309 19.36 19.55 9.26
C ILE A 309 18.36 18.60 8.59
N VAL A 310 18.27 17.36 9.05
CA VAL A 310 17.37 16.35 8.52
C VAL A 310 16.08 16.31 9.35
N LEU A 311 14.95 16.63 8.72
CA LEU A 311 13.63 16.63 9.35
C LEU A 311 12.96 15.25 9.20
N LEU A 312 12.60 14.62 10.31
CA LEU A 312 11.94 13.32 10.34
C LEU A 312 10.50 13.45 10.85
N PRO A 313 9.47 13.20 10.01
CA PRO A 313 8.10 13.07 10.50
C PRO A 313 8.00 11.96 11.55
N ARG A 314 7.40 12.28 12.71
CA ARG A 314 7.19 11.32 13.79
C ARG A 314 6.03 10.39 13.45
N MET A 315 6.37 9.20 12.97
CA MET A 315 5.41 8.11 12.80
C MET A 315 4.97 7.54 14.17
N CYS A 316 5.93 7.28 15.05
CA CYS A 316 5.74 6.73 16.40
C CYS A 316 7.04 6.95 17.20
N GLU A 317 7.11 6.42 18.41
CA GLU A 317 8.24 6.52 19.33
C GLU A 317 9.56 5.98 18.76
N HIS A 318 9.51 5.03 17.81
CA HIS A 318 10.70 4.54 17.10
C HIS A 318 11.42 5.64 16.31
N ALA A 319 10.73 6.74 15.96
CA ALA A 319 11.35 7.88 15.30
C ALA A 319 12.42 8.54 16.21
N ASP A 320 12.24 8.55 17.54
CA ASP A 320 13.23 9.08 18.48
C ASP A 320 14.50 8.23 18.50
N ALA A 321 14.33 6.90 18.51
CA ALA A 321 15.46 5.97 18.43
C ALA A 321 16.19 6.10 17.07
N LEU A 322 15.45 6.25 15.97
CA LEU A 322 16.04 6.46 14.65
C LEU A 322 16.79 7.79 14.56
N GLY A 323 16.18 8.89 15.02
CA GLY A 323 16.82 10.21 15.07
C GLY A 323 18.08 10.20 15.93
N ALA A 324 18.04 9.57 17.10
CA ALA A 324 19.21 9.39 17.95
C ALA A 324 20.33 8.57 17.28
N ALA A 325 19.97 7.51 16.54
CA ALA A 325 20.94 6.74 15.76
C ALA A 325 21.56 7.58 14.62
N MET A 326 20.77 8.42 13.94
CA MET A 326 21.26 9.32 12.90
C MET A 326 22.26 10.33 13.48
N GLN A 327 21.92 10.95 14.61
CA GLN A 327 22.79 11.87 15.36
C GLN A 327 24.11 11.23 15.76
N ALA A 328 24.07 9.98 16.25
CA ALA A 328 25.28 9.23 16.59
C ALA A 328 26.23 9.05 15.37
N PHE A 329 25.69 9.04 14.16
CA PHE A 329 26.44 8.85 12.92
C PHE A 329 26.64 10.15 12.12
N GLY A 330 26.56 11.31 12.79
CA GLY A 330 26.95 12.61 12.24
C GLY A 330 25.88 13.31 11.41
N VAL A 331 24.64 12.83 11.44
CA VAL A 331 23.49 13.50 10.81
C VAL A 331 22.80 14.37 11.84
N GLU A 332 22.63 15.66 11.54
CA GLU A 332 21.84 16.56 12.39
C GLU A 332 20.35 16.31 12.20
N ALA A 333 19.82 15.28 12.87
CA ALA A 333 18.44 14.86 12.73
C ALA A 333 17.51 15.51 13.77
N VAL A 334 16.37 16.03 13.32
CA VAL A 334 15.29 16.57 14.17
C VAL A 334 14.02 15.78 13.90
N VAL A 335 13.51 15.12 14.95
CA VAL A 335 12.21 14.44 14.91
C VAL A 335 11.12 15.48 15.12
N LEU A 336 10.19 15.56 14.17
CA LEU A 336 9.08 16.50 14.22
C LEU A 336 8.11 16.14 15.37
N PRO A 337 7.34 17.10 15.90
CA PRO A 337 6.35 16.83 16.94
C PRO A 337 5.32 15.77 16.52
N GLU A 338 4.66 15.19 17.52
CA GLU A 338 3.51 14.32 17.29
C GLU A 338 2.41 15.05 16.49
N ALA A 339 1.80 14.31 15.56
CA ALA A 339 0.76 14.83 14.70
C ALA A 339 -0.47 15.23 15.52
N ASP A 340 -1.10 16.34 15.12
CA ASP A 340 -2.38 16.78 15.64
C ASP A 340 -3.30 17.24 14.50
N GLU A 341 -4.49 17.74 14.84
CA GLU A 341 -5.50 18.18 13.88
C GLU A 341 -4.97 19.20 12.85
N ARG A 342 -3.93 19.97 13.20
CA ARG A 342 -3.34 20.95 12.27
C ARG A 342 -2.65 20.27 11.11
N ASN A 343 -2.03 19.10 11.32
CA ASN A 343 -1.40 18.33 10.26
C ASN A 343 -2.43 18.03 9.15
N MET A 344 -3.62 17.57 9.54
CA MET A 344 -4.72 17.29 8.61
C MET A 344 -5.26 18.57 7.97
N LEU A 345 -5.51 19.62 8.78
CA LEU A 345 -5.98 20.91 8.28
C LEU A 345 -5.08 21.49 7.17
N TYR A 346 -3.76 21.32 7.29
CA TYR A 346 -2.81 21.79 6.29
C TYR A 346 -2.78 20.90 5.06
N SER A 347 -2.67 19.57 5.24
CA SER A 347 -2.60 18.65 4.10
C SER A 347 -3.88 18.65 3.26
N ASP A 348 -5.04 18.88 3.87
CA ASP A 348 -6.34 18.79 3.19
C ASP A 348 -6.58 19.95 2.21
N LYS A 349 -5.82 21.04 2.35
CA LYS A 349 -5.87 22.17 1.42
C LYS A 349 -5.16 21.89 0.09
N VAL A 350 -4.30 20.88 0.06
CA VAL A 350 -3.39 20.58 -1.07
C VAL A 350 -3.48 19.14 -1.54
N THR A 351 -4.38 18.35 -0.97
CA THR A 351 -4.60 16.94 -1.34
C THR A 351 -6.02 16.71 -1.81
N SER A 352 -6.23 15.68 -2.62
CA SER A 352 -7.55 15.36 -3.18
C SER A 352 -8.44 14.54 -2.24
N GLY A 353 -7.90 14.10 -1.11
CA GLY A 353 -8.56 13.17 -0.18
C GLY A 353 -8.49 11.71 -0.61
N ARG A 354 -7.88 11.41 -1.77
CA ARG A 354 -7.71 10.05 -2.31
C ARG A 354 -6.43 9.39 -1.80
N GLU A 355 -5.48 10.20 -1.37
CA GLU A 355 -4.20 9.78 -0.82
C GLU A 355 -4.41 9.11 0.53
N CYS A 356 -3.58 8.12 0.86
CA CYS A 356 -3.70 7.41 2.14
C CYS A 356 -3.41 8.33 3.33
N LEU A 357 -4.12 8.11 4.44
CA LEU A 357 -3.96 8.92 5.66
C LEU A 357 -2.49 9.14 6.08
N PRO A 358 -1.58 8.14 6.07
CA PRO A 358 -0.17 8.37 6.40
C PRO A 358 0.54 9.41 5.51
N TYR A 359 0.14 9.51 4.24
CA TYR A 359 0.67 10.54 3.34
C TYR A 359 0.23 11.94 3.78
N ARG A 360 -1.07 12.12 4.03
CA ARG A 360 -1.65 13.39 4.51
C ARG A 360 -1.04 13.80 5.84
N VAL A 361 -0.94 12.88 6.80
CA VAL A 361 -0.34 13.14 8.12
C VAL A 361 1.13 13.58 8.01
N THR A 362 1.95 12.85 7.24
CA THR A 362 3.38 13.19 7.10
C THR A 362 3.63 14.44 6.27
N LEU A 363 2.85 14.70 5.21
CA LEU A 363 2.87 15.98 4.50
C LEU A 363 2.49 17.13 5.45
N GLY A 364 1.43 16.93 6.24
CA GLY A 364 0.99 17.85 7.28
C GLY A 364 2.06 18.12 8.34
N SER A 365 2.90 17.14 8.69
CA SER A 365 4.03 17.33 9.60
C SER A 365 5.05 18.31 9.04
N PHE A 366 5.41 18.20 7.77
CA PHE A 366 6.28 19.17 7.12
C PHE A 366 5.60 20.55 7.06
N MET A 367 4.35 20.63 6.58
CA MET A 367 3.62 21.89 6.46
C MET A 367 3.44 22.60 7.80
N ARG A 368 3.22 21.86 8.90
CA ARG A 368 3.08 22.42 10.25
C ARG A 368 4.36 23.08 10.73
N LEU A 369 5.52 22.52 10.42
CA LEU A 369 6.80 23.19 10.71
C LEU A 369 6.93 24.50 9.93
N LEU A 370 6.50 24.50 8.67
CA LEU A 370 6.66 25.61 7.74
C LEU A 370 5.68 26.77 7.98
N TYR A 371 4.49 26.47 8.52
CA TYR A 371 3.46 27.47 8.84
C TYR A 371 3.42 27.88 10.32
N GLY A 372 4.19 27.22 11.19
CA GLY A 372 4.20 27.54 12.62
C GLY A 372 4.84 28.89 12.91
N ASP A 373 4.33 29.61 13.92
CA ASP A 373 4.95 30.84 14.43
C ASP A 373 6.28 30.56 15.17
N ASP A 374 6.52 29.30 15.53
CA ASP A 374 7.74 28.78 16.11
C ASP A 374 8.24 27.66 15.19
N ASN A 375 9.16 27.99 14.27
CA ASN A 375 9.86 27.02 13.41
C ASN A 375 10.72 26.01 14.22
N GLY A 376 10.51 25.91 15.54
CA GLY A 376 11.34 25.15 16.47
C GLY A 376 12.76 25.68 16.56
N GLY A 377 12.98 26.95 16.19
CA GLY A 377 14.32 27.54 16.03
C GLY A 377 15.14 26.99 14.85
N VAL A 378 14.53 26.27 13.91
CA VAL A 378 15.21 25.70 12.75
C VAL A 378 15.24 26.70 11.59
N ASP A 379 16.44 26.96 11.04
CA ASP A 379 16.58 27.72 9.80
C ASP A 379 16.16 26.86 8.60
N LEU A 380 15.03 27.21 7.99
CA LEU A 380 14.43 26.47 6.88
C LEU A 380 15.24 26.55 5.57
N GLN A 381 16.30 27.37 5.50
CA GLN A 381 17.18 27.40 4.31
C GLN A 381 18.13 26.20 4.25
N ASP A 382 18.47 25.62 5.41
CA ASP A 382 19.47 24.55 5.55
C ASP A 382 18.88 23.21 5.98
N VAL A 383 17.62 22.94 5.58
CA VAL A 383 16.94 21.67 5.88
C VAL A 383 16.88 20.73 4.69
N GLU A 384 16.76 19.44 4.99
CA GLU A 384 16.25 18.40 4.10
C GLU A 384 15.28 17.49 4.84
N GLY A 385 14.26 16.97 4.18
CA GLY A 385 13.34 16.00 4.78
C GLY A 385 13.88 14.59 4.70
N PHE A 386 13.37 13.69 5.54
CA PHE A 386 13.58 12.25 5.40
C PHE A 386 12.26 11.50 5.41
N MET A 387 12.09 10.60 4.44
CA MET A 387 10.95 9.68 4.35
C MET A 387 11.43 8.31 3.88
N ALA A 388 11.15 7.27 4.65
CA ALA A 388 11.30 5.90 4.16
C ALA A 388 10.40 5.69 2.91
N GLY A 389 10.79 4.75 2.05
CA GLY A 389 10.15 4.52 0.76
C GLY A 389 10.20 3.06 0.29
N ALA A 390 9.69 2.83 -0.91
CA ALA A 390 9.64 1.52 -1.57
C ALA A 390 9.48 1.68 -3.09
N PHE A 391 9.84 0.67 -3.88
CA PHE A 391 9.50 0.58 -5.30
C PHE A 391 8.27 -0.30 -5.52
N GLY A 392 7.17 0.08 -4.87
CA GLY A 392 5.87 -0.54 -5.01
C GLY A 392 5.72 -1.91 -4.33
N PRO A 393 4.57 -2.58 -4.54
CA PRO A 393 3.40 -2.11 -5.29
C PRO A 393 2.49 -1.17 -4.48
N CYS A 394 2.83 -0.86 -3.22
CA CYS A 394 2.09 0.08 -2.37
C CYS A 394 2.35 1.55 -2.76
N ARG A 395 1.39 2.43 -2.43
CA ARG A 395 1.46 3.89 -2.59
C ARG A 395 2.65 4.55 -1.90
N PHE A 396 3.15 3.94 -0.83
CA PHE A 396 4.25 4.45 -0.01
C PHE A 396 5.47 4.91 -0.81
N GLY A 397 5.77 4.23 -1.93
CA GLY A 397 6.87 4.61 -2.81
C GLY A 397 6.77 6.01 -3.44
N LYS A 398 5.56 6.61 -3.49
CA LYS A 398 5.30 7.91 -4.10
C LYS A 398 5.36 9.08 -3.13
N TYR A 399 5.42 8.83 -1.81
CA TYR A 399 5.25 9.89 -0.82
C TYR A 399 6.27 11.01 -0.97
N ALA A 400 7.56 10.68 -0.95
CA ALA A 400 8.64 11.66 -1.00
C ALA A 400 8.58 12.52 -2.28
N VAL A 401 8.39 11.90 -3.44
CA VAL A 401 8.40 12.64 -4.71
C VAL A 401 7.21 13.59 -4.87
N GLU A 402 6.06 13.24 -4.30
CA GLU A 402 4.87 14.08 -4.34
C GLU A 402 4.87 15.15 -3.24
N GLN A 403 5.44 14.84 -2.07
CA GLN A 403 5.69 15.83 -1.02
C GLN A 403 6.67 16.91 -1.52
N ILE A 404 7.77 16.54 -2.19
CA ILE A 404 8.70 17.51 -2.81
C ILE A 404 7.96 18.43 -3.77
N ARG A 405 7.13 17.87 -4.66
CA ARG A 405 6.35 18.66 -5.63
C ARG A 405 5.40 19.64 -4.95
N ILE A 406 4.57 19.18 -4.00
CA ILE A 406 3.60 20.05 -3.30
C ILE A 406 4.32 21.12 -2.46
N LEU A 407 5.38 20.76 -1.74
CA LEU A 407 6.11 21.72 -0.92
C LEU A 407 6.76 22.82 -1.78
N ARG A 408 7.32 22.44 -2.94
CA ARG A 408 7.85 23.40 -3.92
C ARG A 408 6.77 24.36 -4.43
N GLU A 409 5.57 23.86 -4.74
CA GLU A 409 4.44 24.71 -5.16
C GLU A 409 4.00 25.69 -4.07
N LEU A 410 4.15 25.32 -2.81
CA LEU A 410 3.90 26.18 -1.66
C LEU A 410 5.04 27.18 -1.38
N GLY A 411 6.12 27.15 -2.16
CA GLY A 411 7.27 28.04 -2.03
C GLY A 411 8.41 27.48 -1.16
N PHE A 412 8.36 26.21 -0.77
CA PHE A 412 9.37 25.55 0.06
C PHE A 412 10.16 24.53 -0.75
N ASP A 413 11.32 24.93 -1.25
CA ASP A 413 12.17 24.08 -2.10
C ASP A 413 13.31 23.45 -1.30
N PHE A 414 13.05 22.29 -0.70
CA PHE A 414 14.07 21.46 -0.06
C PHE A 414 13.92 19.99 -0.47
N PRO A 415 15.03 19.23 -0.56
CA PRO A 415 14.97 17.83 -0.96
C PRO A 415 14.41 16.97 0.18
N ILE A 416 13.67 15.92 -0.16
CA ILE A 416 13.33 14.83 0.77
C ILE A 416 14.16 13.59 0.41
N ARG A 417 14.99 13.15 1.35
CA ARG A 417 15.81 11.94 1.24
C ARG A 417 14.98 10.70 1.52
N THR A 418 15.30 9.61 0.83
CA THR A 418 14.57 8.36 0.98
C THR A 418 15.47 7.14 1.09
N THR A 419 15.00 6.12 1.81
CA THR A 419 15.62 4.79 1.80
C THR A 419 14.57 3.78 1.37
N VAL A 420 14.94 2.78 0.56
CA VAL A 420 13.95 1.87 -0.04
C VAL A 420 13.97 0.46 0.54
N SER A 421 12.77 -0.05 0.82
CA SER A 421 12.57 -1.44 1.29
C SER A 421 13.14 -2.50 0.35
N ASN A 422 13.21 -2.23 -0.96
CA ASN A 422 13.79 -3.13 -1.96
C ASN A 422 15.27 -3.42 -1.67
N HIS A 423 16.00 -2.45 -1.16
CA HIS A 423 17.39 -2.60 -0.70
C HIS A 423 17.48 -3.01 0.78
N GLY A 424 16.34 -3.26 1.43
CA GLY A 424 16.24 -3.53 2.86
C GLY A 424 16.59 -2.32 3.72
N TYR A 425 16.46 -1.10 3.20
CA TYR A 425 16.85 0.17 3.86
C TYR A 425 18.35 0.30 4.16
N HIS A 426 19.20 -0.30 3.32
CA HIS A 426 20.67 -0.28 3.40
C HIS A 426 21.34 0.81 2.56
N ASP A 427 20.54 1.71 2.00
CA ASP A 427 20.89 2.67 0.97
C ASP A 427 21.07 4.10 1.52
N SER A 428 21.14 4.24 2.85
CA SER A 428 21.32 5.51 3.57
C SER A 428 22.76 6.04 3.58
N ASP A 429 23.74 5.28 3.08
CA ASP A 429 25.19 5.57 3.13
C ASP A 429 25.80 5.80 4.54
N LEU A 430 25.03 5.64 5.62
CA LEU A 430 25.48 5.81 7.02
C LEU A 430 26.25 4.60 7.59
N GLY A 431 26.31 3.50 6.83
CA GLY A 431 27.12 2.31 7.13
C GLY A 431 26.50 1.32 8.14
N ALA A 432 27.10 0.13 8.23
CA ALA A 432 26.56 -0.99 9.02
C ALA A 432 26.51 -0.73 10.54
N GLY A 433 27.33 0.20 11.06
CA GLY A 433 27.27 0.61 12.45
C GLY A 433 25.95 1.31 12.80
N PHE A 434 25.50 2.22 11.93
CA PHE A 434 24.22 2.91 12.04
C PHE A 434 23.08 1.90 12.01
N GLU A 435 23.09 1.00 11.03
CA GLU A 435 22.03 -0.01 10.86
C GLU A 435 21.86 -0.89 12.10
N ARG A 436 22.97 -1.35 12.72
CA ARG A 436 22.91 -2.16 13.94
C ARG A 436 22.43 -1.37 15.14
N LEU A 437 22.83 -0.09 15.27
CA LEU A 437 22.35 0.77 16.35
C LEU A 437 20.86 1.07 16.21
N ALA A 438 20.42 1.48 15.02
CA ALA A 438 19.01 1.73 14.70
C ALA A 438 18.17 0.47 14.94
N TRP A 439 18.64 -0.71 14.51
CA TRP A 439 17.96 -1.98 14.77
C TRP A 439 17.79 -2.28 16.26
N ARG A 440 18.85 -2.12 17.07
CA ARG A 440 18.77 -2.33 18.52
C ARG A 440 17.80 -1.36 19.18
N GLY A 441 17.78 -0.11 18.73
CA GLY A 441 16.81 0.90 19.18
C GLY A 441 15.38 0.51 18.84
N ILE A 442 15.11 0.13 17.59
CA ILE A 442 13.78 -0.34 17.13
C ILE A 442 13.30 -1.51 17.99
N VAL A 443 14.13 -2.53 18.20
CA VAL A 443 13.77 -3.68 19.03
C VAL A 443 13.57 -3.24 20.49
N ALA A 444 14.40 -2.35 21.03
CA ALA A 444 14.22 -1.87 22.40
C ALA A 444 12.86 -1.17 22.58
N VAL A 445 12.47 -0.30 21.63
CA VAL A 445 11.18 0.40 21.67
C VAL A 445 10.01 -0.57 21.51
N ASP A 446 10.09 -1.53 20.57
CA ASP A 446 9.05 -2.58 20.42
C ASP A 446 8.76 -3.32 21.75
N TYR A 447 9.81 -3.63 22.52
CA TYR A 447 9.64 -4.31 23.82
C TYR A 447 9.21 -3.37 24.94
N LEU A 448 9.63 -2.10 24.93
CA LEU A 448 9.13 -1.08 25.87
C LEU A 448 7.62 -0.84 25.67
N GLU A 449 7.15 -0.78 24.42
CA GLU A 449 5.72 -0.68 24.11
C GLU A 449 4.94 -1.90 24.61
N ARG A 450 5.50 -3.11 24.46
CA ARG A 450 4.90 -4.32 25.05
C ARG A 450 4.81 -4.24 26.56
N LEU A 451 5.83 -3.72 27.24
CA LEU A 451 5.75 -3.50 28.69
C LEU A 451 4.66 -2.48 29.05
N LEU A 452 4.56 -1.39 28.28
CA LEU A 452 3.51 -0.38 28.44
C LEU A 452 2.12 -1.01 28.33
N TRP A 453 1.81 -1.70 27.23
CA TRP A 453 0.49 -2.30 26.99
C TRP A 453 0.18 -3.47 27.92
N ARG A 454 1.20 -4.20 28.38
CA ARG A 454 1.04 -5.28 29.37
C ARG A 454 0.76 -4.75 30.77
N THR A 455 1.24 -3.56 31.11
CA THR A 455 1.24 -3.01 32.48
C THR A 455 0.10 -2.02 32.70
N ARG A 456 -0.12 -1.09 31.76
CA ARG A 456 -1.08 0.02 31.88
C ARG A 456 -2.51 -0.42 32.20
N PRO A 457 -3.06 -1.52 31.66
CA PRO A 457 -4.41 -1.97 32.01
C PRO A 457 -4.59 -2.38 33.47
N TYR A 458 -3.49 -2.55 34.22
CA TYR A 458 -3.45 -3.03 35.59
C TYR A 458 -2.68 -2.07 36.50
N GLU A 459 -2.50 -0.81 36.10
CA GLU A 459 -1.66 0.12 36.85
C GLU A 459 -2.32 0.56 38.17
N LYS A 460 -1.54 0.58 39.26
CA LYS A 460 -2.00 1.02 40.60
C LYS A 460 -2.35 2.50 40.66
N SER A 461 -1.72 3.31 39.82
CA SER A 461 -1.88 4.76 39.76
C SER A 461 -1.96 5.16 38.31
N GLU A 462 -3.07 5.80 37.93
CA GLU A 462 -3.30 6.26 36.55
C GLU A 462 -2.13 7.11 36.05
N GLY A 463 -1.63 6.77 34.86
CA GLY A 463 -0.54 7.51 34.19
C GLY A 463 0.88 7.15 34.64
N ALA A 464 1.06 6.37 35.72
CA ALA A 464 2.39 5.99 36.19
C ALA A 464 3.15 5.15 35.16
N THR A 465 2.45 4.27 34.44
CA THR A 465 3.06 3.40 33.43
C THR A 465 3.54 4.19 32.22
N GLU A 466 2.75 5.18 31.77
CA GLU A 466 3.09 6.03 30.62
C GLU A 466 4.28 6.95 30.96
N ALA A 467 4.31 7.50 32.18
CA ALA A 467 5.45 8.30 32.64
C ALA A 467 6.76 7.50 32.65
N LEU A 468 6.72 6.25 33.14
CA LEU A 468 7.87 5.35 33.14
C LEU A 468 8.30 4.99 31.71
N PHE A 469 7.36 4.73 30.81
CA PHE A 469 7.65 4.49 29.40
C PHE A 469 8.39 5.67 28.74
N ASN A 470 7.89 6.89 28.95
CA ASN A 470 8.52 8.10 28.41
C ASN A 470 9.94 8.32 28.98
N GLU A 471 10.16 8.04 30.26
CA GLU A 471 11.49 8.08 30.87
C GLU A 471 12.46 7.10 30.17
N TYR A 472 12.05 5.83 30.00
CA TYR A 472 12.89 4.82 29.35
C TYR A 472 13.14 5.13 27.87
N LEU A 473 12.15 5.68 27.16
CA LEU A 473 12.32 6.09 25.76
C LEU A 473 13.42 7.16 25.63
N LEU A 474 13.39 8.19 26.49
CA LEU A 474 14.41 9.24 26.53
C LEU A 474 15.79 8.66 26.89
N ARG A 475 15.87 7.80 27.93
CA ARG A 475 17.12 7.15 28.33
C ARG A 475 17.71 6.31 27.21
N VAL A 476 16.90 5.54 26.50
CA VAL A 476 17.35 4.73 25.34
C VAL A 476 17.87 5.63 24.24
N ALA A 477 17.14 6.68 23.86
CA ALA A 477 17.58 7.62 22.83
C ALA A 477 18.90 8.31 23.21
N ASP A 478 19.05 8.76 24.46
CA ASP A 478 20.25 9.41 24.97
C ASP A 478 21.49 8.50 24.93
N LEU A 479 21.34 7.22 25.29
CA LEU A 479 22.41 6.23 25.20
C LEU A 479 22.77 5.94 23.74
N MET A 480 21.77 5.87 22.86
CA MET A 480 22.00 5.68 21.42
C MET A 480 22.82 6.82 20.82
N ARG A 481 22.49 8.09 21.12
CA ARG A 481 23.28 9.26 20.66
C ARG A 481 24.76 9.15 21.06
N ARG A 482 25.02 8.65 22.27
CA ARG A 482 26.36 8.45 22.83
C ARG A 482 27.03 7.15 22.43
N LYS A 483 26.35 6.29 21.64
CA LYS A 483 26.79 4.93 21.26
C LYS A 483 27.09 4.03 22.45
N GLU A 484 26.40 4.24 23.57
CA GLU A 484 26.54 3.45 24.79
C GLU A 484 25.69 2.17 24.74
N PRO A 485 26.05 1.11 25.48
CA PRO A 485 25.27 -0.13 25.52
C PRO A 485 23.87 0.06 26.16
N LEU A 486 22.83 -0.46 25.50
CA LEU A 486 21.45 -0.36 26.00
C LEU A 486 21.07 -1.41 27.07
N ASN A 487 21.90 -2.45 27.26
CA ASN A 487 21.50 -3.66 27.97
C ASN A 487 21.13 -3.41 29.43
N ASP A 488 21.83 -2.52 30.14
CA ASP A 488 21.61 -2.29 31.56
C ASP A 488 20.30 -1.51 31.80
N VAL A 489 20.07 -0.42 31.05
CA VAL A 489 18.81 0.33 31.09
C VAL A 489 17.61 -0.55 30.73
N ILE A 490 17.77 -1.40 29.71
CA ILE A 490 16.73 -2.33 29.29
C ILE A 490 16.43 -3.40 30.38
N ARG A 491 17.46 -3.89 31.08
CA ARG A 491 17.29 -4.87 32.17
C ARG A 491 16.53 -4.29 33.37
N GLU A 492 16.66 -3.00 33.62
CA GLU A 492 15.94 -2.29 34.69
C GLU A 492 14.46 -2.08 34.37
N ALA A 493 14.08 -2.05 33.08
CA ALA A 493 12.73 -1.74 32.64
C ALA A 493 11.71 -2.78 33.16
N ALA A 494 11.89 -4.07 32.86
CA ALA A 494 10.86 -5.07 33.18
C ALA A 494 10.51 -5.15 34.69
N PRO A 495 11.47 -5.12 35.64
CA PRO A 495 11.17 -5.00 37.06
C PRO A 495 10.43 -3.71 37.43
N GLY A 496 10.81 -2.57 36.83
CA GLY A 496 10.15 -1.29 37.04
C GLY A 496 8.66 -1.34 36.66
N PHE A 497 8.35 -1.80 35.45
CA PHE A 497 6.97 -1.97 34.99
C PHE A 497 6.18 -2.98 35.83
N ARG A 498 6.78 -4.13 36.18
CA ARG A 498 6.14 -5.12 37.05
C ARG A 498 5.71 -4.52 38.40
N SER A 499 6.50 -3.61 38.96
CA SER A 499 6.18 -2.98 40.24
C SER A 499 4.91 -2.13 40.22
N LEU A 500 4.49 -1.65 39.04
CA LEU A 500 3.31 -0.82 38.83
C LEU A 500 2.01 -1.63 38.70
N ILE A 501 2.10 -2.93 38.42
CA ILE A 501 0.95 -3.83 38.26
C ILE A 501 0.27 -4.08 39.60
N ASP A 502 -1.04 -3.86 39.67
CA ASP A 502 -1.92 -4.36 40.72
C ASP A 502 -2.20 -5.86 40.47
N PRO A 503 -1.68 -6.77 41.31
CA PRO A 503 -1.86 -8.20 41.13
C PRO A 503 -3.29 -8.68 41.47
N SER A 504 -4.15 -7.83 42.05
CA SER A 504 -5.53 -8.18 42.39
C SER A 504 -6.49 -8.09 41.20
N GLU A 505 -6.11 -7.36 40.15
CA GLU A 505 -6.89 -7.23 38.93
C GLU A 505 -6.79 -8.49 38.05
N PRO A 506 -7.93 -9.07 37.58
CA PRO A 506 -7.91 -10.24 36.73
C PRO A 506 -7.36 -9.91 35.34
N ARG A 507 -6.71 -10.89 34.70
CA ARG A 507 -6.24 -10.76 33.30
C ARG A 507 -7.42 -10.43 32.37
N ARG A 508 -7.27 -9.37 31.59
CA ARG A 508 -8.21 -8.96 30.55
C ARG A 508 -8.06 -9.86 29.31
N PRO A 509 -9.12 -10.06 28.51
CA PRO A 509 -9.02 -10.79 27.25
C PRO A 509 -7.98 -10.13 26.33
N LEU A 510 -7.04 -10.92 25.83
CA LEU A 510 -5.95 -10.47 24.97
C LEU A 510 -6.40 -10.46 23.51
N VAL A 511 -6.16 -9.34 22.81
CA VAL A 511 -6.45 -9.19 21.38
C VAL A 511 -5.20 -8.77 20.62
N GLY A 512 -5.08 -9.23 19.37
CA GLY A 512 -3.96 -8.87 18.51
C GLY A 512 -4.34 -7.74 17.54
N ILE A 513 -3.47 -6.74 17.38
CA ILE A 513 -3.63 -5.64 16.44
C ILE A 513 -2.61 -5.76 15.32
N ASN A 514 -3.08 -6.03 14.10
CA ASN A 514 -2.27 -6.03 12.88
C ASN A 514 -2.80 -4.99 11.89
N GLY A 515 -2.20 -4.90 10.70
CA GLY A 515 -2.62 -3.95 9.68
C GLY A 515 -1.47 -3.15 9.10
N GLU A 516 -1.84 -2.04 8.45
CA GLU A 516 -0.90 -1.09 7.84
C GLU A 516 0.01 -0.49 8.94
N ILE A 517 1.33 -0.54 8.72
CA ILE A 517 2.34 -0.28 9.76
C ILE A 517 2.26 1.13 10.35
N PHE A 518 1.94 2.14 9.54
CA PHE A 518 1.80 3.51 10.02
C PHE A 518 0.56 3.61 10.91
N LEU A 519 -0.58 3.10 10.45
CA LEU A 519 -1.83 3.17 11.21
C LEU A 519 -1.79 2.36 12.50
N ARG A 520 -1.20 1.17 12.51
CA ARG A 520 -1.14 0.36 13.75
C ARG A 520 -0.25 0.97 14.83
N SER A 521 0.63 1.90 14.46
CA SER A 521 1.65 2.46 15.36
C SER A 521 1.44 3.94 15.68
N ASN A 522 0.79 4.72 14.81
CA ASN A 522 0.59 6.15 15.01
C ASN A 522 -0.67 6.44 15.81
N LYS A 523 -0.51 6.91 17.06
CA LYS A 523 -1.59 7.22 18.01
C LYS A 523 -2.61 8.20 17.44
N PHE A 524 -2.17 9.28 16.80
CA PHE A 524 -3.07 10.25 16.18
C PHE A 524 -3.96 9.62 15.08
N SER A 525 -3.35 8.88 14.15
CA SER A 525 -4.02 8.36 12.96
C SER A 525 -5.00 7.22 13.26
N ASN A 526 -4.84 6.53 14.38
CA ASN A 526 -5.72 5.44 14.81
C ASN A 526 -6.59 5.79 16.03
N SER A 527 -6.63 7.06 16.42
CA SER A 527 -7.37 7.55 17.60
C SER A 527 -6.99 6.83 18.90
N ASP A 528 -5.70 6.57 19.07
CA ASP A 528 -5.10 5.81 20.18
C ASP A 528 -5.80 4.46 20.42
N LEU A 529 -5.84 3.64 19.37
CA LEU A 529 -6.58 2.37 19.33
C LEU A 529 -6.29 1.47 20.53
N VAL A 530 -5.03 1.41 20.98
CA VAL A 530 -4.67 0.58 22.13
C VAL A 530 -5.39 1.08 23.38
N ARG A 531 -5.41 2.41 23.63
CA ARG A 531 -6.19 2.97 24.75
C ARG A 531 -7.68 2.73 24.59
N GLU A 532 -8.24 2.80 23.39
CA GLU A 532 -9.66 2.48 23.17
C GLU A 532 -9.98 1.01 23.49
N CYS A 533 -9.07 0.08 23.16
CA CYS A 533 -9.19 -1.33 23.57
C CYS A 533 -9.13 -1.48 25.09
N GLU A 534 -8.22 -0.78 25.76
CA GLU A 534 -8.08 -0.79 27.22
C GLU A 534 -9.32 -0.23 27.93
N LYS A 535 -9.89 0.87 27.42
CA LYS A 535 -11.17 1.43 27.90
C LYS A 535 -12.32 0.43 27.72
N ALA A 536 -12.30 -0.35 26.65
CA ALA A 536 -13.22 -1.46 26.42
C ALA A 536 -12.90 -2.71 27.26
N GLY A 537 -11.96 -2.65 28.20
CA GLY A 537 -11.63 -3.75 29.12
C GLY A 537 -10.85 -4.90 28.46
N LEU A 538 -10.14 -4.63 27.36
CA LEU A 538 -9.26 -5.56 26.67
C LEU A 538 -7.79 -5.30 27.03
N GLU A 539 -6.95 -6.27 26.75
CA GLU A 539 -5.49 -6.11 26.63
C GLU A 539 -5.10 -6.29 25.17
N ALA A 540 -4.15 -5.50 24.67
CA ALA A 540 -3.74 -5.55 23.26
C ALA A 540 -2.25 -5.87 23.09
N ILE A 541 -1.93 -6.61 22.03
CA ILE A 541 -0.58 -6.73 21.47
C ILE A 541 -0.61 -6.23 20.03
N VAL A 542 0.25 -5.26 19.71
CA VAL A 542 0.41 -4.77 18.33
C VAL A 542 1.54 -5.53 17.64
N SER A 543 1.36 -5.82 16.35
CA SER A 543 2.43 -6.39 15.51
C SER A 543 3.65 -5.45 15.51
N PRO A 544 4.86 -5.92 15.88
CA PRO A 544 6.01 -5.05 16.13
C PRO A 544 6.54 -4.39 14.85
N ILE A 545 7.22 -3.25 14.98
CA ILE A 545 7.89 -2.59 13.83
C ILE A 545 9.02 -3.47 13.30
N ALA A 546 9.73 -4.18 14.17
CA ALA A 546 10.80 -5.11 13.81
C ALA A 546 10.35 -6.21 12.83
N GLU A 547 9.06 -6.59 12.82
CA GLU A 547 8.50 -7.55 11.86
C GLU A 547 8.74 -7.11 10.41
N TRP A 548 8.49 -5.83 10.10
CA TRP A 548 8.66 -5.29 8.76
C TRP A 548 10.11 -5.35 8.30
N PHE A 549 11.05 -4.96 9.15
CA PHE A 549 12.49 -5.01 8.86
C PHE A 549 12.99 -6.45 8.62
N LYS A 550 12.50 -7.41 9.42
CA LYS A 550 12.76 -8.84 9.21
C LYS A 550 12.18 -9.32 7.87
N TYR A 551 10.98 -8.87 7.53
CA TYR A 551 10.31 -9.20 6.28
C TYR A 551 11.01 -8.64 5.05
N VAL A 552 11.36 -7.34 5.03
CA VAL A 552 12.10 -6.74 3.90
C VAL A 552 13.48 -7.37 3.74
N THR A 553 14.16 -7.74 4.83
CA THR A 553 15.41 -8.50 4.76
C THR A 553 15.18 -9.88 4.12
N HIS A 554 14.11 -10.57 4.50
CA HIS A 554 13.75 -11.85 3.91
C HIS A 554 13.44 -11.72 2.41
N ARG A 555 12.61 -10.74 2.03
CA ARG A 555 12.29 -10.42 0.63
C ARG A 555 13.52 -10.05 -0.18
N ASN A 556 14.43 -9.26 0.39
CA ASN A 556 15.68 -8.88 -0.26
C ASN A 556 16.56 -10.10 -0.60
N ILE A 557 16.61 -11.10 0.30
CA ILE A 557 17.29 -12.38 0.04
C ILE A 557 16.56 -13.18 -1.04
N GLU A 558 15.22 -13.27 -0.98
CA GLU A 558 14.42 -13.97 -1.99
C GLU A 558 14.59 -13.38 -3.38
N ASP A 559 14.60 -12.06 -3.50
CA ASP A 559 14.85 -11.36 -4.76
C ASP A 559 16.29 -11.61 -5.22
N GLY A 560 17.28 -11.67 -4.32
CA GLY A 560 18.64 -12.10 -4.67
C GLY A 560 18.71 -13.52 -5.22
N ILE A 561 17.97 -14.47 -4.63
CA ILE A 561 17.86 -15.85 -5.16
C ILE A 561 17.20 -15.84 -6.54
N ARG A 562 16.11 -15.07 -6.68
CA ARG A 562 15.38 -14.95 -7.93
C ARG A 562 16.31 -14.38 -9.01
N ASP A 563 16.96 -13.26 -8.74
CA ASP A 563 17.82 -12.53 -9.67
C ASP A 563 19.21 -13.18 -9.84
N ARG A 564 19.49 -14.29 -9.14
CA ARG A 564 20.78 -15.01 -9.14
C ARG A 564 21.95 -14.12 -8.71
N ASP A 565 21.69 -13.17 -7.82
CA ASP A 565 22.69 -12.29 -7.22
C ASP A 565 23.25 -12.90 -5.93
N TRP A 566 24.35 -13.63 -6.07
CA TRP A 566 25.03 -14.29 -4.94
C TRP A 566 25.55 -13.30 -3.90
N LYS A 567 25.95 -12.08 -4.29
CA LYS A 567 26.43 -11.07 -3.35
C LYS A 567 25.30 -10.60 -2.45
N ARG A 568 24.13 -10.31 -3.04
CA ARG A 568 22.90 -9.95 -2.30
C ARG A 568 22.47 -11.06 -1.34
N ILE A 569 22.52 -12.31 -1.78
CA ILE A 569 22.17 -13.48 -0.94
C ILE A 569 23.11 -13.58 0.27
N ILE A 570 24.42 -13.54 0.07
CA ILE A 570 25.40 -13.71 1.15
C ILE A 570 25.28 -12.55 2.15
N LYS A 571 25.29 -11.30 1.67
CA LYS A 571 25.15 -10.11 2.51
C LYS A 571 23.84 -10.14 3.31
N GLY A 572 22.72 -10.47 2.65
CA GLY A 572 21.42 -10.56 3.29
C GLY A 572 21.36 -11.64 4.38
N ASN A 573 21.99 -12.80 4.18
CA ASN A 573 22.03 -13.86 5.21
C ASN A 573 22.90 -13.47 6.41
N ILE A 574 24.05 -12.83 6.18
CA ILE A 574 24.89 -12.29 7.27
C ILE A 574 24.11 -11.25 8.06
N ARG A 575 23.45 -10.31 7.37
CA ARG A 575 22.60 -9.30 7.99
C ARG A 575 21.51 -9.96 8.84
N LYS A 576 20.78 -10.91 8.28
CA LYS A 576 19.73 -11.65 8.98
C LYS A 576 20.24 -12.31 10.27
N LEU A 577 21.44 -12.90 10.24
CA LEU A 577 22.06 -13.48 11.42
C LEU A 577 22.36 -12.42 12.50
N LEU A 578 22.92 -11.27 12.09
CA LEU A 578 23.23 -10.16 12.99
C LEU A 578 21.97 -9.56 13.60
N LEU A 579 20.93 -9.30 12.79
CA LEU A 579 19.65 -8.78 13.26
C LEU A 579 19.03 -9.73 14.29
N ASN A 580 18.98 -11.03 14.00
CA ASN A 580 18.43 -12.03 14.93
C ASN A 580 19.24 -12.10 16.23
N ARG A 581 20.57 -12.01 16.16
CA ARG A 581 21.43 -12.01 17.35
C ARG A 581 21.18 -10.77 18.20
N ASP A 582 21.13 -9.60 17.58
CA ASP A 582 20.93 -8.31 18.27
C ASP A 582 19.52 -8.25 18.87
N GLU A 583 18.51 -8.73 18.14
CA GLU A 583 17.13 -8.88 18.64
C GLU A 583 17.09 -9.77 19.87
N HIS A 584 17.71 -10.96 19.81
CA HIS A 584 17.72 -11.90 20.92
C HIS A 584 18.44 -11.32 22.15
N SER A 585 19.55 -10.59 21.93
CA SER A 585 20.29 -9.92 23.01
C SER A 585 19.47 -8.84 23.71
N VAL A 586 18.55 -8.16 23.01
CA VAL A 586 17.68 -7.16 23.58
C VAL A 586 16.47 -7.82 24.24
N ALA A 587 15.75 -8.66 23.49
CA ALA A 587 14.54 -9.38 23.89
C ALA A 587 14.72 -10.22 25.17
N ALA A 588 15.88 -10.85 25.37
CA ALA A 588 16.14 -11.70 26.53
C ALA A 588 16.02 -10.95 27.87
N ASN A 589 16.16 -9.63 27.89
CA ASN A 589 16.04 -8.82 29.11
C ASN A 589 14.57 -8.52 29.49
N PHE A 590 13.60 -8.85 28.63
CA PHE A 590 12.18 -8.58 28.82
C PHE A 590 11.34 -9.83 29.10
N ALA A 591 11.98 -11.01 29.09
CA ALA A 591 11.33 -12.33 29.18
C ALA A 591 10.49 -12.52 30.47
N ASP A 592 10.76 -11.72 31.50
CA ASP A 592 10.05 -11.76 32.78
C ASP A 592 8.60 -11.25 32.68
N LEU A 593 8.27 -10.34 31.76
CA LEU A 593 6.93 -9.75 31.67
C LEU A 593 6.29 -9.85 30.28
N VAL A 594 7.10 -10.03 29.23
CA VAL A 594 6.63 -10.21 27.86
C VAL A 594 6.45 -11.69 27.58
N GLU A 595 5.21 -12.13 27.46
CA GLU A 595 4.85 -13.53 27.26
C GLU A 595 4.87 -13.95 25.78
N GLY A 596 5.43 -15.12 25.51
CA GLY A 596 5.44 -15.70 24.16
C GLY A 596 6.61 -15.21 23.29
N LYS A 597 6.84 -15.95 22.21
CA LYS A 597 7.87 -15.64 21.22
C LYS A 597 7.20 -15.24 19.93
N ASP A 598 7.68 -14.15 19.33
CA ASP A 598 7.19 -13.73 18.02
C ASP A 598 7.43 -14.83 16.97
N PRO A 599 6.44 -15.10 16.11
CA PRO A 599 6.63 -16.02 15.00
C PRO A 599 7.71 -15.50 14.07
N THR A 600 8.47 -16.41 13.50
CA THR A 600 9.42 -16.07 12.44
C THR A 600 8.66 -15.65 11.18
N ILE A 601 9.29 -14.81 10.34
CA ILE A 601 8.71 -14.43 9.04
C ILE A 601 8.35 -15.66 8.19
N LYS A 602 9.14 -16.74 8.27
CA LYS A 602 8.82 -17.98 7.53
C LYS A 602 7.53 -18.64 8.03
N GLU A 603 7.27 -18.60 9.33
CA GLU A 603 6.03 -19.12 9.92
C GLU A 603 4.84 -18.26 9.51
N LEU A 604 4.95 -16.93 9.62
CA LEU A 604 3.92 -15.99 9.18
C LEU A 604 3.56 -16.19 7.70
N LEU A 605 4.56 -16.28 6.81
CA LEU A 605 4.33 -16.51 5.38
C LEU A 605 3.71 -17.89 5.09
N LYS A 606 4.02 -18.91 5.91
CA LYS A 606 3.41 -20.24 5.80
C LYS A 606 1.93 -20.20 6.22
N LEU A 607 1.59 -19.48 7.28
CA LEU A 607 0.21 -19.30 7.73
C LEU A 607 -0.60 -18.51 6.69
N ALA A 608 -0.06 -17.38 6.25
CA ALA A 608 -0.69 -16.54 5.24
C ALA A 608 -0.85 -17.28 3.89
N GLY A 609 0.13 -18.10 3.52
CA GLY A 609 0.15 -18.92 2.29
C GLY A 609 -1.02 -19.88 2.13
N ARG A 610 -1.80 -20.13 3.18
CA ARG A 610 -3.05 -20.90 3.13
C ARG A 610 -4.19 -20.13 2.45
N TYR A 611 -4.14 -18.79 2.52
CA TYR A 611 -5.21 -17.89 2.07
C TYR A 611 -4.73 -16.94 0.97
N LEU A 612 -3.55 -16.33 1.13
CA LEU A 612 -2.95 -15.40 0.18
C LEU A 612 -1.56 -15.88 -0.23
N SER A 613 -1.24 -15.86 -1.52
CA SER A 613 0.10 -16.23 -1.99
C SER A 613 1.16 -15.27 -1.45
N PRO A 614 2.29 -15.75 -0.87
CA PRO A 614 3.40 -14.91 -0.46
C PRO A 614 4.02 -14.07 -1.59
N LYS A 615 3.74 -14.41 -2.86
CA LYS A 615 4.17 -13.64 -4.03
C LYS A 615 3.45 -12.31 -4.21
N CYS A 616 2.25 -12.15 -3.64
CA CYS A 616 1.55 -10.84 -3.63
C CYS A 616 2.33 -9.81 -2.80
N GLY A 617 3.12 -10.27 -1.83
CA GLY A 617 4.01 -9.42 -1.04
C GLY A 617 3.26 -8.37 -0.20
N GLY A 618 3.96 -7.28 0.13
CA GLY A 618 3.41 -6.18 0.93
C GLY A 618 3.05 -6.57 2.36
N GLU A 619 2.26 -5.74 3.04
CA GLU A 619 1.86 -5.96 4.44
C GLU A 619 0.68 -6.91 4.59
N ALA A 620 -0.16 -7.08 3.55
CA ALA A 620 -1.33 -7.96 3.61
C ALA A 620 -0.93 -9.40 4.01
N ILE A 621 0.21 -9.89 3.52
CA ILE A 621 0.70 -11.23 3.86
C ILE A 621 1.13 -11.33 5.34
N LEU A 622 1.69 -10.26 5.91
CA LEU A 622 2.08 -10.23 7.32
C LEU A 622 0.84 -10.17 8.19
N SER A 623 -0.09 -9.26 7.89
CA SER A 623 -1.34 -9.10 8.64
C SER A 623 -2.21 -10.35 8.61
N ILE A 624 -2.36 -11.01 7.47
CA ILE A 624 -3.08 -12.31 7.41
C ILE A 624 -2.32 -13.36 8.20
N GLY A 625 -0.99 -13.44 8.07
CA GLY A 625 -0.16 -14.40 8.80
C GLY A 625 -0.28 -14.25 10.31
N ALA A 626 -0.13 -13.02 10.83
CA ALA A 626 -0.22 -12.70 12.24
C ALA A 626 -1.64 -12.89 12.78
N GLY A 627 -2.65 -12.45 12.02
CA GLY A 627 -4.05 -12.69 12.39
C GLY A 627 -4.37 -14.18 12.51
N VAL A 628 -3.95 -15.00 11.54
CA VAL A 628 -4.12 -16.47 11.61
C VAL A 628 -3.36 -17.08 12.78
N GLU A 629 -2.15 -16.61 13.08
CA GLU A 629 -1.37 -17.06 14.23
C GLU A 629 -2.12 -16.82 15.55
N TRP A 630 -2.64 -15.60 15.74
CA TRP A 630 -3.43 -15.25 16.92
C TRP A 630 -4.77 -15.99 16.98
N LEU A 631 -5.42 -16.23 15.84
CA LEU A 631 -6.64 -17.04 15.82
C LEU A 631 -6.36 -18.49 16.27
N GLU A 632 -5.21 -19.06 15.90
CA GLU A 632 -4.79 -20.41 16.31
C GLU A 632 -4.27 -20.47 17.76
N ASP A 633 -3.76 -19.36 18.31
CA ASP A 633 -3.24 -19.29 19.68
C ASP A 633 -4.36 -19.16 20.73
N PRO A 634 -4.51 -20.11 21.68
CA PRO A 634 -5.57 -20.07 22.69
C PRO A 634 -5.51 -18.86 23.64
N ARG A 635 -4.38 -18.15 23.72
CA ARG A 635 -4.22 -16.94 24.55
C ARG A 635 -4.98 -15.74 24.00
N PHE A 636 -5.20 -15.70 22.68
CA PHE A 636 -5.85 -14.58 22.01
C PHE A 636 -7.36 -14.82 21.89
N ALA A 637 -8.13 -13.81 22.29
CA ALA A 637 -9.58 -13.79 22.22
C ALA A 637 -10.11 -13.28 20.87
N GLY A 638 -9.30 -12.56 20.09
CA GLY A 638 -9.70 -12.02 18.80
C GLY A 638 -8.61 -11.18 18.12
N VAL A 639 -8.93 -10.70 16.92
CA VAL A 639 -8.01 -9.91 16.08
C VAL A 639 -8.66 -8.61 15.63
N ILE A 640 -7.89 -7.53 15.64
CA ILE A 640 -8.24 -6.23 15.08
C ILE A 640 -7.24 -5.90 13.97
N SER A 641 -7.73 -5.67 12.76
CA SER A 641 -6.91 -5.14 11.67
C SER A 641 -7.21 -3.65 11.47
N VAL A 642 -6.16 -2.84 11.32
CA VAL A 642 -6.30 -1.41 11.02
C VAL A 642 -5.79 -1.06 9.63
N MET A 643 -6.45 -0.10 8.98
CA MET A 643 -6.00 0.42 7.71
C MET A 643 -6.48 1.87 7.48
N PRO A 644 -5.77 2.64 6.66
CA PRO A 644 -6.33 3.87 6.12
C PRO A 644 -7.41 3.57 5.07
N HIS A 645 -8.35 4.49 4.89
CA HIS A 645 -9.31 4.41 3.79
C HIS A 645 -8.60 4.25 2.43
N GLY A 646 -9.14 3.36 1.57
CA GLY A 646 -8.55 3.03 0.27
C GLY A 646 -7.21 2.26 0.31
N CYS A 647 -6.76 1.77 1.48
CA CYS A 647 -5.53 0.97 1.57
C CYS A 647 -5.66 -0.35 0.80
N MET A 648 -4.82 -0.56 -0.21
CA MET A 648 -4.91 -1.78 -1.05
C MET A 648 -4.49 -3.05 -0.30
N PRO A 649 -3.36 -3.09 0.44
CA PRO A 649 -3.04 -4.23 1.31
C PRO A 649 -4.07 -4.40 2.43
N GLY A 650 -4.48 -3.32 3.10
CA GLY A 650 -5.49 -3.37 4.17
C GLY A 650 -6.82 -3.94 3.68
N GLY A 651 -7.31 -3.47 2.53
CA GLY A 651 -8.56 -3.95 1.92
C GLY A 651 -8.50 -5.43 1.54
N THR A 652 -7.30 -5.97 1.25
CA THR A 652 -7.11 -7.41 1.06
C THR A 652 -7.36 -8.19 2.36
N VAL A 653 -6.86 -7.67 3.49
CA VAL A 653 -7.08 -8.28 4.81
C VAL A 653 -8.57 -8.18 5.17
N ALA A 654 -9.15 -6.97 5.08
CA ALA A 654 -10.55 -6.72 5.43
C ALA A 654 -11.53 -7.60 4.64
N ALA A 655 -11.28 -7.81 3.34
CA ALA A 655 -12.09 -8.67 2.50
C ALA A 655 -12.04 -10.18 2.88
N MET A 656 -11.08 -10.59 3.71
CA MET A 656 -10.95 -11.98 4.20
C MET A 656 -11.30 -12.13 5.69
N SER A 657 -11.27 -11.04 6.47
CA SER A 657 -11.40 -11.05 7.94
C SER A 657 -12.64 -11.81 8.42
N GLU A 658 -13.82 -11.55 7.82
CA GLU A 658 -15.09 -12.18 8.23
C GLU A 658 -15.06 -13.71 8.02
N LYS A 659 -14.61 -14.17 6.85
CA LYS A 659 -14.52 -15.61 6.55
C LYS A 659 -13.47 -16.31 7.41
N LEU A 660 -12.38 -15.64 7.74
CA LEU A 660 -11.39 -16.16 8.67
C LEU A 660 -11.93 -16.21 10.11
N SER A 661 -12.68 -15.18 10.53
CA SER A 661 -13.37 -15.14 11.82
C SER A 661 -14.33 -16.33 11.97
N GLU A 662 -15.19 -16.57 10.98
CA GLU A 662 -16.12 -17.71 10.95
C GLU A 662 -15.37 -19.05 11.05
N LYS A 663 -14.30 -19.20 10.27
CA LYS A 663 -13.56 -20.47 10.17
C LYS A 663 -12.83 -20.84 11.46
N TYR A 664 -12.27 -19.86 12.16
CA TYR A 664 -11.49 -20.10 13.39
C TYR A 664 -12.32 -19.93 14.68
N GLY A 665 -13.57 -19.50 14.57
CA GLY A 665 -14.48 -19.37 15.72
C GLY A 665 -14.08 -18.28 16.71
N LYS A 666 -13.28 -17.30 16.29
CA LYS A 666 -12.88 -16.14 17.08
C LYS A 666 -13.10 -14.86 16.28
N PRO A 667 -13.58 -13.78 16.92
CA PRO A 667 -13.93 -12.56 16.22
C PRO A 667 -12.69 -11.89 15.59
N TRP A 668 -12.83 -11.46 14.34
CA TRP A 668 -11.88 -10.60 13.64
C TRP A 668 -12.62 -9.37 13.08
N ILE A 669 -12.30 -8.18 13.59
CA ILE A 669 -12.82 -6.91 13.07
C ILE A 669 -11.77 -6.14 12.26
N SER A 670 -12.22 -5.35 11.30
CA SER A 670 -11.38 -4.42 10.55
C SER A 670 -11.85 -2.97 10.78
N LEU A 671 -10.90 -2.11 11.14
CA LEU A 671 -11.13 -0.69 11.43
C LEU A 671 -10.46 0.15 10.34
N THR A 672 -11.23 1.06 9.78
CA THR A 672 -10.80 1.97 8.70
C THR A 672 -10.71 3.37 9.27
N TYR A 673 -9.61 4.07 9.00
CA TYR A 673 -9.40 5.46 9.44
C TYR A 673 -9.15 6.37 8.24
N ASP A 674 -9.76 7.55 8.23
CA ASP A 674 -9.66 8.53 7.13
C ASP A 674 -9.12 9.91 7.59
N GLY A 675 -8.83 10.04 8.89
CA GLY A 675 -8.33 11.26 9.51
C GLY A 675 -9.42 12.14 10.13
N ILE A 676 -10.68 11.71 10.08
CA ILE A 676 -11.81 12.37 10.75
C ILE A 676 -12.06 11.66 12.08
N LEU A 677 -12.30 12.44 13.13
CA LEU A 677 -12.70 11.93 14.44
C LEU A 677 -14.13 11.36 14.33
N GLU A 678 -14.25 10.05 14.18
CA GLU A 678 -15.54 9.36 14.08
C GLU A 678 -15.78 8.37 15.23
N SER A 679 -17.03 8.31 15.70
CA SER A 679 -17.44 7.42 16.80
C SER A 679 -17.71 5.98 16.35
N ASN A 680 -17.74 5.72 15.05
CA ASN A 680 -18.08 4.39 14.50
C ASN A 680 -17.06 3.32 14.90
N ASN A 681 -15.77 3.62 14.82
CA ASN A 681 -14.72 2.67 15.23
C ASN A 681 -14.77 2.40 16.74
N GLN A 682 -15.07 3.39 17.56
CA GLN A 682 -15.26 3.21 19.01
C GLN A 682 -16.45 2.27 19.32
N ALA A 683 -17.57 2.43 18.60
CA ALA A 683 -18.71 1.52 18.71
C ALA A 683 -18.34 0.09 18.28
N LYS A 684 -17.58 -0.08 17.19
CA LYS A 684 -17.09 -1.39 16.73
C LYS A 684 -16.19 -2.07 17.78
N ILE A 685 -15.26 -1.35 18.39
CA ILE A 685 -14.38 -1.85 19.44
C ILE A 685 -15.19 -2.28 20.67
N SER A 686 -16.15 -1.46 21.09
CA SER A 686 -17.03 -1.75 22.22
C SER A 686 -17.86 -3.02 21.98
N ASN A 687 -18.49 -3.13 20.80
CA ASN A 687 -19.24 -4.31 20.41
C ASN A 687 -18.36 -5.57 20.34
N PHE A 688 -17.15 -5.44 19.78
CA PHE A 688 -16.17 -6.52 19.73
C PHE A 688 -15.77 -7.02 21.12
N ALA A 689 -15.53 -6.09 22.07
CA ALA A 689 -15.24 -6.45 23.45
C ALA A 689 -16.42 -7.18 24.10
N GLU A 690 -17.67 -6.74 23.88
CA GLU A 690 -18.85 -7.44 24.40
C GLU A 690 -19.01 -8.85 23.80
N VAL A 691 -18.75 -9.04 22.51
CA VAL A 691 -18.77 -10.37 21.87
C VAL A 691 -17.74 -11.31 22.50
N ILE A 692 -16.55 -10.81 22.81
CA ILE A 692 -15.50 -11.57 23.50
C ILE A 692 -15.95 -11.95 24.93
N ARG A 693 -16.53 -11.01 25.68
CA ARG A 693 -17.04 -11.26 27.03
C ARG A 693 -18.21 -12.24 27.03
N TYR A 694 -19.10 -12.17 26.05
CA TYR A 694 -20.20 -13.12 25.90
C TYR A 694 -19.68 -14.52 25.61
N SER A 695 -18.76 -14.66 24.65
CA SER A 695 -18.15 -15.95 24.25
C SER A 695 -17.35 -16.62 25.37
N SER A 696 -16.81 -15.84 26.32
CA SER A 696 -16.08 -16.35 27.49
C SER A 696 -16.99 -16.73 28.67
N ARG A 697 -18.18 -16.12 28.78
CA ARG A 697 -19.18 -16.41 29.83
C ARG A 697 -20.11 -17.57 29.45
N GLY A 698 -20.42 -17.71 28.16
CA GLY A 698 -21.15 -18.85 27.63
C GLY A 698 -20.17 -19.94 27.23
N GLY A 699 -20.06 -21.01 28.02
CA GLY A 699 -19.43 -22.24 27.57
C GLY A 699 -20.13 -22.75 26.32
N LEU A 700 -19.62 -22.36 25.14
CA LEU A 700 -19.79 -23.13 23.92
C LEU A 700 -19.05 -24.44 24.18
N GLY A 701 -19.78 -25.38 24.77
CA GLY A 701 -19.43 -26.78 24.74
C GLY A 701 -19.03 -27.11 23.33
N SER A 702 -17.87 -27.73 23.21
CA SER A 702 -17.46 -28.57 22.10
C SER A 702 -18.65 -29.00 21.25
N ALA A 703 -18.81 -28.37 20.08
CA ALA A 703 -19.65 -28.89 19.01
C ALA A 703 -18.70 -29.46 17.94
N PRO A 704 -19.09 -30.58 17.30
CA PRO A 704 -18.22 -31.71 16.94
C PRO A 704 -17.21 -31.45 15.82
#